data_AF-A0A8S0RYF6-F1
#
_entry.id   AF-A0A8S0RYF6-F1
#
_cell.length_a   1.000
_cell.length_b   1.000
_cell.length_c   1.000
_cell.angle_alpha   90.00
_cell.angle_beta   90.00
_cell.angle_gamma   90.00
#
_symmetry.space_group_name_H-M   'P 1'
#
loop_
_entity.id
_entity.type
_entity.pdbx_description
1 polymer ?
#
loop_
_entity_poly.entity_id
_entity_poly.type
_entity_poly.pdbx_seq_one_letter_code
_entity_poly.pdbx_strand_id
1 'polypeptide(L)'
;MVGQNESDSGSEKPLDLFLKIGLDEKTAKNTLANNKVTANLTAVIHEAAVTDGCDRTVGNLLYTVTTKFPTNALVHRPTLLKYVISLKIKTPAQLEAAFSFLDATASDNLKVNDFEAACGVGVEVSKEDIESAVNEIFEVNKAVILEQRYRTNVGELFGYVRKKQPWADPKIVKQLIDAKLYALLGERTAADDEKPVKKKKEKAVRVEEKATVEETAEPSEEETNPFLIFPSPEENFKVHTEIYFSDRPVLRACNSKEVLEKHLKVTGGKVFTRFPPEPNGYLHIGHAKAMFVDFGLAKERDGCCYLRYDDTNPEAEKKEYIDHIEEIVRWMEWEPFKITYTSDYFQELYELAVELIRRGHAYVDHQTPEEIKEYREKKMNSPWRDRPIEESLKLFNDMKRGVIDEGKATLRMKQDMQSDNFNMYDLIAYRIKFTPHPHAGDKWCIYPSYDYSHCIVDSLENITHSLCTLEFETRRASYYWLLDALGLYKPYVWEYSRLNVTNTVMSKRKLNRLVREKWVDGWDDPRLMTLSGLRRRGVTATSINSFVRGIGITRSDGSLIRLDRLEYHIREELNRTAPRTMVVLNPLKVVITNMEASSVTYSDAKKWPDAPANDASSFYKVPFSNVLYIEHSDFRLKDSKDYYGLAPGKSVLLRYAFPIKCTEVILSDDNETVLEIRAEYDPLKKTKPKGVLHWVAESAPGVDPLKIEVRLFDKLFISENPAELDDWLGDLNPESKVVISEAYAVPSLRDAMIGDRFQFERLGYFVADKDSTPEKLVFNRTVTLRDTYGKAGK
;
A
#
# COMPACT_ATOMS: atom_id res chain seq x y z
N MET A 1 -40.87 34.74 33.52
CA MET A 1 -40.16 33.51 33.07
C MET A 1 -40.08 33.59 31.56
N VAL A 2 -38.93 34.06 31.08
CA VAL A 2 -38.66 34.35 29.66
C VAL A 2 -37.73 33.25 29.17
N GLY A 3 -38.12 32.56 28.10
CA GLY A 3 -37.24 31.64 27.38
C GLY A 3 -36.23 32.41 26.54
N GLN A 4 -34.99 31.92 26.50
CA GLN A 4 -33.99 32.33 25.53
C GLN A 4 -33.64 31.15 24.64
N ASN A 5 -33.79 31.41 23.33
CA ASN A 5 -33.20 30.66 22.24
C ASN A 5 -31.67 30.73 22.32
N GLU A 6 -30.99 29.63 22.07
CA GLU A 6 -29.67 29.67 21.43
C GLU A 6 -29.67 28.79 20.18
N SER A 7 -29.27 29.43 19.09
CA SER A 7 -29.11 28.90 17.75
C SER A 7 -27.70 28.35 17.61
N ASP A 8 -27.54 27.03 17.45
CA ASP A 8 -26.25 26.42 17.15
C ASP A 8 -25.98 26.48 15.64
N SER A 9 -25.11 27.42 15.25
CA SER A 9 -24.64 27.61 13.87
C SER A 9 -23.32 26.86 13.69
N GLY A 10 -23.22 26.11 12.59
CA GLY A 10 -22.18 25.10 12.33
C GLY A 10 -20.74 25.58 12.47
N SER A 11 -20.10 25.24 13.59
CA SER A 11 -18.64 25.20 13.71
C SER A 11 -18.17 23.76 13.53
N GLU A 12 -17.42 23.49 12.46
CA GLU A 12 -16.67 22.24 12.34
C GLU A 12 -15.67 22.15 13.51
N LYS A 13 -15.46 20.95 14.05
CA LYS A 13 -14.52 20.76 15.16
C LYS A 13 -13.11 21.17 14.70
N PRO A 14 -12.35 21.98 15.46
CA PRO A 14 -11.02 22.45 15.05
C PRO A 14 -10.03 21.33 14.70
N LEU A 15 -10.17 20.16 15.32
CA LEU A 15 -9.38 18.97 14.96
C LEU A 15 -9.61 18.57 13.50
N ASP A 16 -10.86 18.54 13.06
CA ASP A 16 -11.23 18.12 11.70
C ASP A 16 -10.71 19.13 10.67
N LEU A 17 -10.78 20.42 10.98
CA LEU A 17 -10.19 21.48 10.14
C LEU A 17 -8.68 21.34 9.99
N PHE A 18 -7.97 21.02 11.08
CA PHE A 18 -6.50 20.88 11.06
C PHE A 18 -6.06 19.64 10.29
N LEU A 19 -6.80 18.55 10.40
CA LEU A 19 -6.55 17.34 9.62
C LEU A 19 -6.87 17.54 8.13
N LYS A 20 -7.93 18.28 7.79
CA LYS A 20 -8.31 18.59 6.39
C LYS A 20 -7.26 19.42 5.64
N ILE A 21 -6.51 20.28 6.33
CA ILE A 21 -5.38 20.99 5.72
C ILE A 21 -4.08 20.18 5.69
N GLY A 22 -4.11 18.90 6.11
CA GLY A 22 -2.96 17.99 6.01
C GLY A 22 -1.98 18.02 7.19
N LEU A 23 -2.33 18.63 8.33
CA LEU A 23 -1.50 18.49 9.53
C LEU A 23 -1.56 17.05 10.06
N ASP A 24 -0.41 16.50 10.44
CA ASP A 24 -0.36 15.18 11.05
C ASP A 24 -1.11 15.17 12.39
N GLU A 25 -1.63 14.00 12.77
CA GLU A 25 -2.51 13.86 13.94
C GLU A 25 -1.84 14.30 15.24
N LYS A 26 -0.52 14.12 15.36
CA LYS A 26 0.25 14.55 16.54
C LYS A 26 0.35 16.07 16.59
N THR A 27 0.68 16.72 15.48
CA THR A 27 0.74 18.19 15.37
C THR A 27 -0.64 18.82 15.55
N ALA A 28 -1.70 18.25 14.96
CA ALA A 28 -3.07 18.73 15.13
C ALA A 28 -3.51 18.65 16.61
N LYS A 29 -3.26 17.51 17.28
CA LYS A 29 -3.56 17.33 18.72
C LYS A 29 -2.73 18.26 19.61
N ASN A 30 -1.44 18.45 19.31
CA ASN A 30 -0.58 19.38 20.04
C ASN A 30 -1.04 20.84 19.82
N THR A 31 -1.52 21.17 18.63
CA THR A 31 -2.05 22.51 18.32
C THR A 31 -3.32 22.79 19.13
N LEU A 32 -4.20 21.80 19.26
CA LEU A 32 -5.42 21.89 20.09
C LEU A 32 -5.12 22.10 21.58
N ALA A 33 -3.98 21.62 22.07
CA ALA A 33 -3.54 21.89 23.44
C ALA A 33 -3.19 23.37 23.67
N ASN A 34 -2.99 24.16 22.60
CA ASN A 34 -2.73 25.58 22.67
C ASN A 34 -3.90 26.41 22.10
N ASN A 35 -4.76 26.91 22.98
CA ASN A 35 -5.95 27.69 22.63
C ASN A 35 -5.66 28.89 21.72
N LYS A 36 -4.51 29.56 21.90
CA LYS A 36 -4.13 30.73 21.10
C LYS A 36 -3.75 30.33 19.68
N VAL A 37 -2.94 29.28 19.53
CA VAL A 37 -2.54 28.77 18.21
C VAL A 37 -3.74 28.13 17.50
N THR A 38 -4.61 27.44 18.24
CA THR A 38 -5.87 26.90 17.71
C THR A 38 -6.74 27.99 17.10
N ALA A 39 -7.03 29.06 17.86
CA ALA A 39 -7.85 30.16 17.36
C ALA A 39 -7.23 30.86 16.13
N ASN A 40 -5.90 31.07 16.15
CA ASN A 40 -5.19 31.69 15.04
C ASN A 40 -5.17 30.79 13.79
N LEU A 41 -4.97 29.48 13.95
CA LEU A 41 -4.94 28.53 12.83
C LEU A 41 -6.30 28.43 12.18
N THR A 42 -7.36 28.31 12.97
CA THR A 42 -8.74 28.32 12.47
C THR A 42 -9.03 29.60 11.69
N ALA A 43 -8.63 30.77 12.20
CA ALA A 43 -8.77 32.04 11.49
C ALA A 43 -8.00 32.06 10.16
N VAL A 44 -6.75 31.57 10.15
CA VAL A 44 -5.93 31.47 8.94
C VAL A 44 -6.55 30.54 7.89
N ILE A 45 -7.11 29.40 8.30
CA ILE A 45 -7.80 28.44 7.41
C ILE A 45 -9.03 29.08 6.76
N HIS A 46 -9.84 29.80 7.54
CA HIS A 46 -11.01 30.51 7.03
C HIS A 46 -10.61 31.68 6.11
N GLU A 47 -9.59 32.44 6.48
CA GLU A 47 -9.08 33.57 5.67
C GLU A 47 -8.45 33.09 4.34
N ALA A 48 -7.83 31.91 4.36
CA ALA A 48 -7.32 31.22 3.19
C ALA A 48 -8.43 30.54 2.35
N ALA A 49 -9.67 30.47 2.85
CA ALA A 49 -10.79 29.77 2.19
C ALA A 49 -10.49 28.29 1.85
N VAL A 50 -9.78 27.58 2.74
CA VAL A 50 -9.40 26.16 2.57
C VAL A 50 -10.06 25.24 3.61
N THR A 51 -11.27 25.59 4.08
CA THR A 51 -12.05 24.79 5.04
C THR A 51 -12.43 23.41 4.50
N ASP A 52 -12.51 23.28 3.17
CA ASP A 52 -12.77 22.01 2.48
C ASP A 52 -11.50 21.16 2.26
N GLY A 53 -10.33 21.67 2.69
CA GLY A 53 -9.03 21.00 2.64
C GLY A 53 -8.04 21.63 1.64
N CYS A 54 -6.76 21.30 1.80
CA CYS A 54 -5.68 21.67 0.88
C CYS A 54 -4.53 20.65 0.95
N ASP A 55 -3.57 20.76 0.02
CA ASP A 55 -2.35 19.94 0.04
C ASP A 55 -1.54 20.15 1.34
N ARG A 56 -0.90 19.10 1.86
CA ARG A 56 -0.14 19.18 3.12
C ARG A 56 0.98 20.22 3.05
N THR A 57 1.60 20.46 1.90
CA THR A 57 2.62 21.50 1.73
C THR A 57 2.02 22.87 2.01
N VAL A 58 0.83 23.15 1.46
CA VAL A 58 0.07 24.37 1.71
C VAL A 58 -0.33 24.43 3.19
N GLY A 59 -0.83 23.34 3.76
CA GLY A 59 -1.17 23.24 5.18
C GLY A 59 -0.04 23.55 6.14
N ASN A 60 1.15 22.99 5.90
CA ASN A 60 2.35 23.24 6.70
C ASN A 60 2.79 24.71 6.61
N LEU A 61 2.67 25.33 5.43
CA LEU A 61 2.95 26.76 5.26
C LEU A 61 1.90 27.62 5.98
N LEU A 62 0.62 27.27 5.93
CA LEU A 62 -0.45 27.94 6.69
C LEU A 62 -0.25 27.82 8.21
N TYR A 63 0.21 26.65 8.67
CA TYR A 63 0.58 26.45 10.07
C TYR A 63 1.80 27.31 10.47
N THR A 64 2.77 27.46 9.58
CA THR A 64 3.93 28.34 9.78
C THR A 64 3.51 29.81 9.81
N VAL A 65 2.59 30.24 8.93
CA VAL A 65 1.96 31.58 8.98
C VAL A 65 1.28 31.80 10.32
N THR A 66 0.57 30.81 10.83
CA THR A 66 -0.12 30.92 12.12
C THR A 66 0.83 31.19 13.29
N THR A 67 2.01 30.57 13.27
CA THR A 67 2.96 30.58 14.39
C THR A 67 4.00 31.68 14.30
N LYS A 68 4.34 32.16 13.09
CA LYS A 68 5.46 33.07 12.87
C LYS A 68 5.12 34.39 12.17
N PHE A 69 3.88 34.62 11.74
CA PHE A 69 3.54 35.84 11.00
C PHE A 69 3.75 37.11 11.87
N PRO A 70 4.42 38.15 11.33
CA PRO A 70 4.78 39.35 12.09
C PRO A 70 3.54 40.17 12.49
N THR A 71 3.44 40.50 13.78
CA THR A 71 2.22 41.10 14.37
C THR A 71 1.97 42.55 13.95
N ASN A 72 3.01 43.29 13.57
CA ASN A 72 2.95 44.65 13.03
C ASN A 72 2.44 44.71 11.58
N ALA A 73 2.35 43.57 10.87
CA ALA A 73 2.01 43.50 9.45
C ALA A 73 0.73 42.72 9.15
N LEU A 74 -0.16 42.55 10.14
CA LEU A 74 -1.38 41.73 10.02
C LEU A 74 -2.29 42.14 8.85
N VAL A 75 -2.24 43.41 8.42
CA VAL A 75 -2.98 43.93 7.26
C VAL A 75 -2.61 43.21 5.94
N HIS A 76 -1.43 42.59 5.86
CA HIS A 76 -0.94 41.91 4.66
C HIS A 76 -1.14 40.39 4.68
N ARG A 77 -1.61 39.81 5.79
CA ARG A 77 -1.85 38.37 5.90
C ARG A 77 -2.76 37.81 4.79
N PRO A 78 -3.89 38.46 4.42
CA PRO A 78 -4.73 37.94 3.34
C PRO A 78 -4.02 37.87 2.00
N THR A 79 -3.12 38.83 1.75
CA THR A 79 -2.31 38.85 0.53
C THR A 79 -1.32 37.69 0.54
N LEU A 80 -0.56 37.49 1.62
CA LEU A 80 0.39 36.37 1.73
C LEU A 80 -0.30 35.01 1.55
N LEU A 81 -1.49 34.83 2.14
CA LEU A 81 -2.25 33.58 2.02
C LEU A 81 -2.60 33.27 0.56
N LYS A 82 -2.95 34.26 -0.27
CA LYS A 82 -3.16 34.06 -1.71
C LYS A 82 -1.92 33.55 -2.43
N TYR A 83 -0.73 34.01 -2.05
CA TYR A 83 0.54 33.54 -2.63
C TYR A 83 0.87 32.09 -2.24
N VAL A 84 0.52 31.70 -1.01
CA VAL A 84 0.67 30.32 -0.53
C VAL A 84 -0.31 29.38 -1.24
N ILE A 85 -1.58 29.77 -1.36
CA ILE A 85 -2.63 28.95 -2.01
C ILE A 85 -2.37 28.82 -3.52
N SER A 86 -1.90 29.88 -4.17
CA SER A 86 -1.57 29.85 -5.60
C SER A 86 -0.22 29.19 -5.92
N LEU A 87 0.46 28.61 -4.91
CA LEU A 87 1.76 27.95 -5.02
C LEU A 87 2.90 28.86 -5.55
N LYS A 88 2.71 30.18 -5.47
CA LYS A 88 3.76 31.17 -5.78
C LYS A 88 4.83 31.22 -4.68
N ILE A 89 4.42 31.04 -3.43
CA ILE A 89 5.31 30.79 -2.28
C ILE A 89 5.14 29.32 -1.91
N LYS A 90 6.15 28.51 -2.25
CA LYS A 90 6.11 27.05 -2.15
C LYS A 90 7.10 26.48 -1.14
N THR A 91 8.06 27.27 -0.67
CA THR A 91 9.08 26.80 0.29
C THR A 91 9.08 27.60 1.60
N PRO A 92 9.52 27.00 2.72
CA PRO A 92 9.70 27.72 3.98
C PRO A 92 10.68 28.90 3.86
N ALA A 93 11.69 28.81 2.98
CA ALA A 93 12.64 29.91 2.77
C ALA A 93 11.99 31.14 2.13
N GLN A 94 11.12 30.93 1.13
CA GLN A 94 10.32 32.01 0.53
C GLN A 94 9.35 32.62 1.55
N LEU A 95 8.77 31.78 2.42
CA LEU A 95 7.85 32.24 3.47
C LEU A 95 8.56 33.07 4.56
N GLU A 96 9.76 32.67 4.99
CA GLU A 96 10.57 33.45 5.95
C GLU A 96 11.05 34.78 5.36
N ALA A 97 11.38 34.80 4.07
CA ALA A 97 11.68 36.05 3.36
C ALA A 97 10.45 36.97 3.26
N ALA A 98 9.26 36.39 3.03
CA ALA A 98 8.01 37.12 3.05
C ALA A 98 7.74 37.71 4.44
N PHE A 99 7.95 36.95 5.52
CA PHE A 99 7.83 37.50 6.87
C PHE A 99 8.79 38.65 7.12
N SER A 100 10.06 38.51 6.71
CA SER A 100 11.08 39.56 6.88
C SER A 100 10.72 40.84 6.12
N PHE A 101 10.21 40.72 4.89
CA PHE A 101 9.77 41.86 4.09
C PHE A 101 8.51 42.52 4.68
N LEU A 102 7.54 41.72 5.12
CA LEU A 102 6.30 42.22 5.70
C LEU A 102 6.54 42.87 7.07
N ASP A 103 7.44 42.34 7.89
CA ASP A 103 7.83 42.94 9.17
C ASP A 103 8.47 44.34 8.96
N ALA A 104 9.31 44.49 7.93
CA ALA A 104 9.88 45.78 7.56
C ALA A 104 8.87 46.75 6.93
N THR A 105 7.87 46.22 6.21
CA THR A 105 6.77 47.02 5.61
C THR A 105 5.74 47.43 6.66
N ALA A 106 5.58 46.64 7.72
CA ALA A 106 4.60 46.81 8.78
C ALA A 106 3.19 47.06 8.22
N SER A 107 2.62 48.26 8.42
CA SER A 107 1.29 48.64 7.96
C SER A 107 1.26 49.45 6.66
N ASP A 108 2.42 49.69 6.04
CA ASP A 108 2.53 50.52 4.83
C ASP A 108 2.01 49.79 3.59
N ASN A 109 1.75 50.53 2.50
CA ASN A 109 1.24 49.91 1.27
C ASN A 109 2.24 48.91 0.66
N LEU A 110 1.81 47.66 0.51
CA LEU A 110 2.62 46.59 -0.05
C LEU A 110 2.90 46.82 -1.54
N LYS A 111 4.17 47.11 -1.88
CA LYS A 111 4.63 47.16 -3.27
C LYS A 111 4.81 45.73 -3.79
N VAL A 112 3.86 45.27 -4.59
CA VAL A 112 3.77 43.88 -5.05
C VAL A 112 5.05 43.41 -5.77
N ASN A 113 5.65 44.25 -6.61
CA ASN A 113 6.88 43.87 -7.34
C ASN A 113 8.08 43.71 -6.41
N ASP A 114 8.22 44.58 -5.42
CA ASP A 114 9.32 44.52 -4.44
C ASP A 114 9.14 43.29 -3.53
N PHE A 115 7.88 42.98 -3.18
CA PHE A 115 7.52 41.79 -2.41
C PHE A 115 7.79 40.49 -3.18
N GLU A 116 7.33 40.37 -4.43
CA GLU A 116 7.58 39.18 -5.27
C GLU A 116 9.09 38.96 -5.48
N ALA A 117 9.85 40.03 -5.73
CA ALA A 117 11.31 39.96 -5.87
C ALA A 117 12.02 39.55 -4.57
N ALA A 118 11.63 40.12 -3.43
CA ALA A 118 12.21 39.79 -2.13
C ALA A 118 11.92 38.35 -1.69
N CYS A 119 10.79 37.79 -2.11
CA CYS A 119 10.35 36.44 -1.77
C CYS A 119 10.80 35.38 -2.79
N GLY A 120 11.48 35.77 -3.87
CA GLY A 120 11.87 34.84 -4.93
C GLY A 120 10.67 34.20 -5.65
N VAL A 121 9.56 34.92 -5.79
CA VAL A 121 8.39 34.44 -6.51
C VAL A 121 8.72 34.37 -8.00
N GLY A 122 8.52 33.21 -8.61
CA GLY A 122 8.89 32.96 -10.01
C GLY A 122 10.38 32.73 -10.26
N VAL A 123 11.20 32.69 -9.20
CA VAL A 123 12.62 32.31 -9.33
C VAL A 123 12.73 30.79 -9.29
N GLU A 124 13.18 30.21 -10.40
CA GLU A 124 13.57 28.81 -10.49
C GLU A 124 15.10 28.75 -10.59
N VAL A 125 15.74 28.15 -9.58
CA VAL A 125 17.19 27.96 -9.59
C VAL A 125 17.48 26.66 -10.33
N SER A 126 18.13 26.76 -11.48
CA SER A 126 18.50 25.60 -12.29
C SER A 126 19.52 24.72 -11.57
N LYS A 127 19.59 23.44 -11.92
CA LYS A 127 20.57 22.51 -11.34
C LYS A 127 22.00 22.97 -11.62
N GLU A 128 22.21 23.56 -12.80
CA GLU A 128 23.48 24.12 -13.27
C GLU A 128 23.92 25.30 -12.40
N ASP A 129 23.00 26.18 -12.00
CA ASP A 129 23.29 27.32 -11.12
C ASP A 129 23.62 26.89 -9.68
N ILE A 130 22.96 25.83 -9.20
CA ILE A 130 23.27 25.22 -7.90
C ILE A 130 24.66 24.57 -7.96
N GLU A 131 24.95 23.81 -9.01
CA GLU A 131 26.25 23.17 -9.22
C GLU A 131 27.37 24.22 -9.31
N SER A 132 27.16 25.30 -10.07
CA SER A 132 28.11 26.42 -10.14
C SER A 132 28.36 27.06 -8.77
N ALA A 133 27.32 27.29 -7.98
CA ALA A 133 27.46 27.84 -6.62
C ALA A 133 28.22 26.87 -5.69
N VAL A 134 27.91 25.58 -5.72
CA VAL A 134 28.63 24.55 -4.96
C VAL A 134 30.10 24.47 -5.41
N ASN A 135 30.37 24.52 -6.72
CA ASN A 135 31.72 24.51 -7.27
C ASN A 135 32.58 25.63 -6.69
N GLU A 136 32.06 26.86 -6.69
CA GLU A 136 32.78 28.03 -6.20
C GLU A 136 33.01 27.97 -4.68
N ILE A 137 32.00 27.56 -3.89
CA ILE A 137 32.17 27.39 -2.44
C ILE A 137 33.23 26.32 -2.13
N PHE A 138 33.30 25.25 -2.92
CA PHE A 138 34.33 24.22 -2.76
C PHE A 138 35.72 24.72 -3.11
N GLU A 139 35.87 25.52 -4.16
CA GLU A 139 37.18 26.10 -4.51
C GLU A 139 37.65 27.11 -3.45
N VAL A 140 36.74 27.93 -2.90
CA VAL A 140 37.06 28.88 -1.82
C VAL A 140 37.48 28.16 -0.53
N ASN A 141 36.83 27.04 -0.20
CA ASN A 141 37.08 26.29 1.03
C ASN A 141 38.03 25.10 0.85
N LYS A 142 38.62 24.92 -0.35
CA LYS A 142 39.37 23.72 -0.74
C LYS A 142 40.51 23.38 0.20
N ALA A 143 41.29 24.38 0.62
CA ALA A 143 42.40 24.19 1.54
C ALA A 143 41.94 23.64 2.90
N VAL A 144 40.84 24.19 3.44
CA VAL A 144 40.24 23.74 4.71
C VAL A 144 39.63 22.35 4.57
N ILE A 145 38.97 22.07 3.44
CA ILE A 145 38.38 20.76 3.14
C ILE A 145 39.47 19.69 3.03
N LEU A 146 40.60 19.97 2.37
CA LEU A 146 41.70 19.02 2.26
C LEU A 146 42.41 18.79 3.61
N GLU A 147 42.54 19.82 4.45
CA GLU A 147 43.14 19.71 5.78
C GLU A 147 42.25 18.94 6.76
N GLN A 148 40.94 19.24 6.77
CA GLN A 148 39.99 18.66 7.72
C GLN A 148 39.31 17.37 7.21
N ARG A 149 39.41 17.09 5.90
CA ARG A 149 38.74 15.98 5.22
C ARG A 149 37.26 15.89 5.61
N TYR A 150 36.76 14.71 6.01
CA TYR A 150 35.37 14.51 6.40
C TYR A 150 34.99 15.15 7.75
N ARG A 151 35.93 15.81 8.44
CA ARG A 151 35.66 16.62 9.63
C ARG A 151 35.23 18.04 9.28
N THR A 152 35.29 18.44 8.01
CA THR A 152 34.77 19.74 7.57
C THR A 152 33.29 19.86 7.92
N ASN A 153 32.91 21.02 8.45
CA ASN A 153 31.51 21.28 8.81
C ASN A 153 30.66 21.44 7.54
N VAL A 154 30.01 20.36 7.13
CA VAL A 154 29.09 20.35 5.97
C VAL A 154 27.95 21.36 6.15
N GLY A 155 27.51 21.62 7.39
CA GLY A 155 26.50 22.64 7.69
C GLY A 155 26.95 24.06 7.37
N GLU A 156 28.25 24.37 7.50
CA GLU A 156 28.81 25.67 7.08
C GLU A 156 28.87 25.81 5.56
N LEU A 157 29.30 24.75 4.85
CA LEU A 157 29.29 24.73 3.38
C LEU A 157 27.87 24.93 2.84
N PHE A 158 26.91 24.24 3.45
CA PHE A 158 25.50 24.40 3.16
C PHE A 158 25.01 25.84 3.41
N GLY A 159 25.44 26.45 4.51
CA GLY A 159 25.15 27.83 4.85
C GLY A 159 25.71 28.83 3.82
N TYR A 160 26.90 28.58 3.27
CA TYR A 160 27.48 29.44 2.22
C TYR A 160 26.73 29.33 0.90
N VAL A 161 26.34 28.11 0.49
CA VAL A 161 25.54 27.91 -0.72
C VAL A 161 24.17 28.58 -0.56
N ARG A 162 23.53 28.46 0.61
CA ARG A 162 22.25 29.13 0.91
C ARG A 162 22.35 30.66 0.90
N LYS A 163 23.49 31.25 1.27
CA LYS A 163 23.69 32.70 1.17
C LYS A 163 23.77 33.18 -0.28
N LYS A 164 24.30 32.34 -1.18
CA LYS A 164 24.50 32.68 -2.59
C LYS A 164 23.29 32.35 -3.46
N GLN A 165 22.64 31.23 -3.18
CA GLN A 165 21.44 30.74 -3.84
C GLN A 165 20.34 30.48 -2.79
N PRO A 166 19.67 31.52 -2.28
CA PRO A 166 18.70 31.39 -1.18
C PRO A 166 17.46 30.58 -1.53
N TRP A 167 17.15 30.44 -2.82
CA TRP A 167 15.99 29.72 -3.35
C TRP A 167 16.33 28.34 -3.91
N ALA A 168 17.60 27.91 -3.80
CA ALA A 168 18.02 26.60 -4.26
C ALA A 168 17.35 25.47 -3.47
N ASP A 169 17.08 24.35 -4.14
CA ASP A 169 16.56 23.16 -3.49
C ASP A 169 17.61 22.60 -2.50
N PRO A 170 17.31 22.54 -1.20
CA PRO A 170 18.24 22.07 -0.18
C PRO A 170 18.69 20.62 -0.40
N LYS A 171 17.85 19.77 -1.01
CA LYS A 171 18.20 18.38 -1.32
C LYS A 171 19.23 18.29 -2.44
N ILE A 172 19.05 19.06 -3.50
CA ILE A 172 20.01 19.12 -4.62
C ILE A 172 21.35 19.70 -4.14
N VAL A 173 21.32 20.75 -3.32
CA VAL A 173 22.52 21.32 -2.69
C VAL A 173 23.27 20.25 -1.88
N LYS A 174 22.56 19.49 -1.03
CA LYS A 174 23.19 18.43 -0.21
C LYS A 174 23.82 17.34 -1.08
N GLN A 175 23.09 16.83 -2.07
CA GLN A 175 23.59 15.80 -2.98
C GLN A 175 24.87 16.24 -3.70
N LEU A 176 24.91 17.48 -4.19
CA LEU A 176 26.08 18.02 -4.88
C LEU A 176 27.28 18.22 -3.93
N ILE A 177 27.04 18.71 -2.70
CA ILE A 177 28.09 18.85 -1.68
C ILE A 177 28.67 17.47 -1.31
N ASP A 178 27.82 16.46 -1.08
CA ASP A 178 28.26 15.11 -0.72
C ASP A 178 29.04 14.45 -1.86
N ALA A 179 28.55 14.56 -3.10
CA ALA A 179 29.23 14.06 -4.29
C ALA A 179 30.60 14.75 -4.50
N LYS A 180 30.66 16.07 -4.28
CA LYS A 180 31.90 16.86 -4.36
C LYS A 180 32.91 16.51 -3.28
N LEU A 181 32.47 16.32 -2.05
CA LEU A 181 33.34 15.88 -0.95
C LEU A 181 33.95 14.52 -1.27
N TYR A 182 33.13 13.58 -1.76
CA TYR A 182 33.61 12.27 -2.17
C TYR A 182 34.61 12.34 -3.32
N ALA A 183 34.30 13.13 -4.36
CA ALA A 183 35.20 13.32 -5.50
C ALA A 183 36.55 13.95 -5.10
N LEU A 184 36.57 14.83 -4.10
CA LEU A 184 37.76 15.54 -3.65
C LEU A 184 38.58 14.76 -2.60
N LEU A 185 37.92 14.02 -1.70
CA LEU A 185 38.55 13.39 -0.54
C LEU A 185 38.74 11.87 -0.66
N GLY A 186 38.04 11.22 -1.60
CA GLY A 186 38.00 9.77 -1.74
C GLY A 186 37.27 9.09 -0.58
N GLU A 187 37.47 7.79 -0.40
CA GLU A 187 36.81 7.04 0.68
C GLU A 187 37.11 7.59 2.07
N ARG A 188 36.11 7.54 2.95
CA ARG A 188 36.25 7.93 4.37
C ARG A 188 37.05 6.85 5.10
N THR A 189 38.09 7.26 5.81
CA THR A 189 39.01 6.37 6.52
C THR A 189 38.84 6.49 8.03
N ALA A 190 39.33 5.51 8.79
CA ALA A 190 39.30 5.56 10.26
C ALA A 190 40.03 6.79 10.85
N ALA A 191 41.01 7.34 10.12
CA ALA A 191 41.69 8.58 10.49
C ALA A 191 40.74 9.78 10.46
N ASP A 192 39.70 9.80 9.62
CA ASP A 192 38.72 10.88 9.57
C ASP A 192 37.86 10.97 10.84
N ASP A 193 37.74 9.87 11.58
CA ASP A 193 36.94 9.77 12.82
C ASP A 193 37.74 10.04 14.11
N GLU A 194 39.05 10.24 14.02
CA GLU A 194 39.88 10.59 15.18
C GLU A 194 39.61 12.03 15.65
N LYS A 195 39.35 12.23 16.94
CA LYS A 195 39.12 13.58 17.49
C LYS A 195 40.45 14.35 17.60
N PRO A 196 40.53 15.62 17.16
CA PRO A 196 41.75 16.43 17.32
C PRO A 196 42.10 16.65 18.81
N VAL A 197 43.38 16.51 19.15
CA VAL A 197 43.92 16.68 20.52
C VAL A 197 43.90 18.16 20.92
N LYS A 198 43.02 18.56 21.85
CA LYS A 198 42.96 19.93 22.40
C LYS A 198 44.01 20.17 23.50
N LYS A 199 44.79 21.27 23.41
CA LYS A 199 45.56 21.87 24.52
C LYS A 199 44.60 22.45 25.60
N LYS A 200 44.91 22.20 26.88
CA LYS A 200 44.09 22.55 28.09
C LYS A 200 44.08 24.04 28.46
N LYS A 201 42.90 24.54 28.89
CA LYS A 201 42.71 25.50 30.00
C LYS A 201 41.46 25.12 30.82
N GLU A 202 41.48 25.49 32.10
CA GLU A 202 40.77 24.89 33.26
C GLU A 202 39.29 25.27 33.47
N LYS A 203 38.67 24.53 34.41
CA LYS A 203 37.25 24.20 34.65
C LYS A 203 36.35 25.29 35.29
N ALA A 204 35.06 25.21 34.96
CA ALA A 204 33.93 25.17 35.94
C ALA A 204 32.79 24.27 35.39
N VAL A 205 31.87 23.84 36.24
CA VAL A 205 31.33 22.45 36.35
C VAL A 205 29.80 22.35 36.15
N ARG A 206 29.35 21.33 35.37
CA ARG A 206 28.11 20.49 35.38
C ARG A 206 26.71 21.17 35.25
N VAL A 207 25.64 20.60 34.63
CA VAL A 207 25.33 19.24 34.12
C VAL A 207 24.10 19.23 33.19
N GLU A 208 24.17 18.34 32.18
CA GLU A 208 23.14 17.57 31.41
C GLU A 208 21.90 18.21 30.78
N GLU A 209 21.72 17.97 29.46
CA GLU A 209 20.57 17.19 28.94
C GLU A 209 20.79 16.71 27.48
N LYS A 210 20.35 15.48 27.20
CA LYS A 210 20.29 14.82 25.88
C LYS A 210 18.90 15.08 25.28
N ALA A 211 18.83 15.50 24.02
CA ALA A 211 17.64 15.26 23.19
C ALA A 211 18.01 15.30 21.70
N THR A 212 17.91 14.14 21.07
CA THR A 212 17.95 13.90 19.63
C THR A 212 16.61 14.28 19.00
N VAL A 213 16.74 15.02 17.90
CA VAL A 213 15.70 15.46 16.96
C VAL A 213 15.23 14.27 16.13
N GLU A 214 13.94 14.23 15.79
CA GLU A 214 13.50 13.80 14.46
C GLU A 214 12.11 14.39 14.17
N GLU A 215 12.11 15.39 13.27
CA GLU A 215 10.97 15.90 12.52
C GLU A 215 10.74 15.01 11.29
N THR A 216 9.48 14.78 10.94
CA THR A 216 9.06 14.23 9.64
C THR A 216 8.17 15.25 8.93
N ALA A 217 8.67 15.79 7.82
CA ALA A 217 7.92 16.38 6.72
C ALA A 217 7.62 15.30 5.66
N GLU A 218 6.56 15.52 4.87
CA GLU A 218 6.08 14.63 3.79
C GLU A 218 6.74 14.90 2.43
N PRO A 219 6.61 13.96 1.46
CA PRO A 219 7.59 13.80 0.41
C PRO A 219 7.12 13.86 -1.06
N SER A 220 8.03 14.31 -1.94
CA SER A 220 8.08 14.08 -3.40
C SER A 220 8.08 12.59 -3.80
N GLU A 221 7.90 12.25 -5.08
CA GLU A 221 7.82 10.85 -5.57
C GLU A 221 9.10 10.00 -5.29
N GLU A 222 10.24 10.62 -4.95
CA GLU A 222 11.44 9.94 -4.41
C GLU A 222 11.43 9.74 -2.88
N GLU A 223 10.47 10.32 -2.17
CA GLU A 223 10.70 10.75 -0.79
C GLU A 223 9.78 10.05 0.23
N THR A 224 8.88 9.16 -0.19
CA THR A 224 8.42 8.04 0.67
C THR A 224 8.96 6.74 0.12
N ASN A 225 10.27 6.63 -0.02
CA ASN A 225 10.86 5.29 -0.06
C ASN A 225 10.58 4.63 1.31
N PRO A 226 9.61 3.69 1.40
CA PRO A 226 9.21 3.12 2.70
C PRO A 226 10.30 2.19 3.26
N PHE A 227 11.34 1.92 2.48
CA PHE A 227 12.43 1.03 2.80
C PHE A 227 13.62 1.73 3.47
N LEU A 228 13.58 3.06 3.65
CA LEU A 228 14.64 3.81 4.34
C LEU A 228 14.80 3.43 5.81
N ILE A 229 13.76 2.83 6.41
CA ILE A 229 13.77 2.37 7.81
C ILE A 229 14.71 1.17 8.04
N PHE A 230 15.11 0.45 6.99
CA PHE A 230 15.92 -0.75 7.10
C PHE A 230 17.42 -0.42 7.08
N PRO A 231 18.25 -1.03 7.96
CA PRO A 231 19.68 -0.78 7.98
C PRO A 231 20.38 -1.27 6.71
N SER A 232 21.65 -0.89 6.51
CA SER A 232 22.48 -1.50 5.45
C SER A 232 23.06 -2.85 5.94
N PRO A 233 23.32 -3.83 5.05
CA PRO A 233 23.88 -5.14 5.47
C PRO A 233 25.16 -5.05 6.30
N GLU A 234 26.01 -4.05 6.05
CA GLU A 234 27.27 -3.82 6.77
C GLU A 234 27.05 -3.39 8.22
N GLU A 235 25.86 -2.85 8.53
CA GLU A 235 25.49 -2.45 9.89
C GLU A 235 25.01 -3.63 10.75
N ASN A 236 24.97 -4.85 10.17
CA ASN A 236 24.44 -6.04 10.80
C ASN A 236 25.35 -6.69 11.86
N PHE A 237 25.99 -5.86 12.70
CA PHE A 237 26.78 -6.25 13.87
C PHE A 237 26.16 -5.73 15.19
N LYS A 238 25.11 -4.91 15.10
CA LYS A 238 24.38 -4.39 16.26
C LYS A 238 23.59 -5.52 16.93
N VAL A 239 23.30 -5.37 18.22
CA VAL A 239 22.48 -6.34 18.97
C VAL A 239 21.06 -6.33 18.44
N HIS A 240 20.58 -7.48 17.99
CA HIS A 240 19.23 -7.66 17.44
C HIS A 240 18.17 -7.81 18.52
N THR A 241 18.50 -8.57 19.57
CA THR A 241 17.61 -8.87 20.68
C THR A 241 18.43 -9.33 21.88
N GLU A 242 17.84 -9.17 23.06
CA GLU A 242 18.36 -9.69 24.32
C GLU A 242 17.49 -10.88 24.75
N ILE A 243 18.13 -12.04 24.94
CA ILE A 243 17.45 -13.26 25.38
C ILE A 243 17.80 -13.51 26.83
N TYR A 244 16.79 -13.42 27.68
CA TYR A 244 16.89 -13.63 29.12
C TYR A 244 16.70 -15.11 29.43
N PHE A 245 17.66 -15.68 30.15
CA PHE A 245 17.60 -17.06 30.63
C PHE A 245 17.43 -17.07 32.15
N SER A 246 16.78 -18.12 32.64
CA SER A 246 16.58 -18.35 34.07
C SER A 246 17.85 -18.80 34.80
N ASP A 247 18.77 -19.45 34.09
CA ASP A 247 19.91 -20.17 34.67
C ASP A 247 21.28 -19.65 34.20
N ARG A 248 21.31 -18.66 33.30
CA ARG A 248 22.54 -18.13 32.72
C ARG A 248 22.42 -16.65 32.33
N PRO A 249 23.55 -15.96 32.04
CA PRO A 249 23.52 -14.55 31.66
C PRO A 249 22.70 -14.27 30.39
N VAL A 250 22.26 -13.02 30.27
CA VAL A 250 21.54 -12.52 29.09
C VAL A 250 22.40 -12.70 27.84
N LEU A 251 21.84 -13.36 26.82
CA LEU A 251 22.45 -13.46 25.51
C LEU A 251 22.08 -12.24 24.68
N ARG A 252 23.09 -11.49 24.24
CA ARG A 252 22.94 -10.38 23.29
C ARG A 252 23.22 -10.88 21.89
N ALA A 253 22.17 -11.22 21.15
CA ALA A 253 22.32 -11.81 19.83
C ALA A 253 22.82 -10.78 18.81
N CYS A 254 24.05 -10.96 18.34
CA CYS A 254 24.64 -10.20 17.23
C CYS A 254 25.60 -11.08 16.43
N ASN A 255 25.99 -10.60 15.25
CA ASN A 255 27.07 -11.22 14.46
C ASN A 255 28.44 -10.78 14.99
N SER A 256 29.39 -11.71 15.00
CA SER A 256 30.81 -11.35 15.11
C SER A 256 31.29 -10.71 13.80
N LYS A 257 32.39 -9.96 13.87
CA LYS A 257 33.00 -9.36 12.68
C LYS A 257 33.36 -10.41 11.62
N GLU A 258 33.93 -11.53 12.05
CA GLU A 258 34.33 -12.63 11.17
C GLU A 258 33.15 -13.25 10.42
N VAL A 259 32.04 -13.51 11.13
CA VAL A 259 30.82 -14.06 10.52
C VAL A 259 30.22 -13.06 9.53
N LEU A 260 30.20 -11.78 9.88
CA LEU A 260 29.70 -10.72 8.99
C LEU A 260 30.59 -10.53 7.76
N GLU A 261 31.91 -10.56 7.90
CA GLU A 261 32.85 -10.48 6.77
C GLU A 261 32.66 -11.64 5.79
N LYS A 262 32.46 -12.87 6.30
CA LYS A 262 32.14 -14.02 5.45
C LYS A 262 30.83 -13.83 4.72
N HIS A 263 29.80 -13.34 5.41
CA HIS A 263 28.49 -13.04 4.82
C HIS A 263 28.60 -11.97 3.71
N LEU A 264 29.22 -10.83 4.01
CA LEU A 264 29.41 -9.73 3.05
C LEU A 264 30.24 -10.14 1.84
N LYS A 265 31.19 -11.06 2.00
CA LYS A 265 31.94 -11.63 0.88
C LYS A 265 31.07 -12.48 -0.05
N VAL A 266 30.08 -13.19 0.49
CA VAL A 266 29.13 -13.99 -0.31
C VAL A 266 28.09 -13.09 -0.99
N THR A 267 27.57 -12.09 -0.30
CA THR A 267 26.51 -11.20 -0.81
C THR A 267 27.04 -10.03 -1.65
N GLY A 268 28.33 -9.70 -1.53
CA GLY A 268 28.90 -8.49 -2.11
C GLY A 268 28.33 -7.19 -1.51
N GLY A 269 27.81 -7.23 -0.28
CA GLY A 269 27.12 -6.11 0.35
C GLY A 269 25.70 -5.83 -0.19
N LYS A 270 25.22 -6.64 -1.14
CA LYS A 270 23.86 -6.50 -1.67
C LYS A 270 22.81 -6.94 -0.66
N VAL A 271 21.61 -6.39 -0.79
CA VAL A 271 20.45 -6.80 0.01
C VAL A 271 19.92 -8.15 -0.47
N PHE A 272 19.74 -9.09 0.45
CA PHE A 272 19.03 -10.34 0.24
C PHE A 272 17.80 -10.43 1.15
N THR A 273 16.63 -10.65 0.56
CA THR A 273 15.33 -10.88 1.22
C THR A 273 14.74 -12.21 0.74
N ARG A 274 13.61 -12.63 1.33
CA ARG A 274 12.82 -13.76 0.85
C ARG A 274 11.35 -13.57 1.13
N PHE A 275 10.51 -13.96 0.18
CA PHE A 275 9.09 -14.19 0.38
C PHE A 275 8.86 -15.69 0.57
N PRO A 276 8.49 -16.17 1.80
CA PRO A 276 8.44 -17.59 2.09
C PRO A 276 7.00 -18.14 2.28
N PRO A 277 6.16 -18.26 1.22
CA PRO A 277 4.79 -18.74 1.38
C PRO A 277 4.72 -20.26 1.60
N GLU A 278 3.77 -20.70 2.43
CA GLU A 278 3.39 -22.11 2.52
C GLU A 278 2.54 -22.50 1.29
N PRO A 279 2.89 -23.56 0.53
CA PRO A 279 2.15 -23.96 -0.67
C PRO A 279 0.93 -24.82 -0.33
N ASN A 280 0.04 -24.29 0.51
CA ASN A 280 -1.11 -25.01 1.04
C ASN A 280 -2.42 -24.20 0.94
N GLY A 281 -2.42 -23.06 0.25
CA GLY A 281 -3.58 -22.20 0.07
C GLY A 281 -3.34 -21.07 -0.92
N TYR A 282 -4.43 -20.41 -1.32
CA TYR A 282 -4.38 -19.26 -2.23
C TYR A 282 -3.94 -17.99 -1.53
N LEU A 283 -3.09 -17.21 -2.19
CA LEU A 283 -2.65 -15.90 -1.70
C LEU A 283 -3.80 -14.89 -1.68
N HIS A 284 -3.74 -13.97 -0.73
CA HIS A 284 -4.72 -12.89 -0.51
C HIS A 284 -4.03 -11.54 -0.37
N ILE A 285 -4.78 -10.44 -0.30
CA ILE A 285 -4.25 -9.08 -0.28
C ILE A 285 -3.20 -8.84 0.82
N GLY A 286 -3.31 -9.49 1.98
CA GLY A 286 -2.25 -9.48 3.00
C GLY A 286 -0.89 -9.96 2.50
N HIS A 287 -0.85 -10.96 1.61
CA HIS A 287 0.38 -11.44 0.98
C HIS A 287 0.92 -10.45 -0.06
N ALA A 288 0.10 -9.56 -0.62
CA ALA A 288 0.62 -8.47 -1.45
C ALA A 288 1.49 -7.50 -0.63
N LYS A 289 1.13 -7.25 0.65
CA LYS A 289 2.02 -6.48 1.55
C LYS A 289 3.34 -7.21 1.80
N ALA A 290 3.30 -8.52 2.03
CA ALA A 290 4.52 -9.31 2.19
C ALA A 290 5.41 -9.26 0.94
N MET A 291 4.85 -9.51 -0.25
CA MET A 291 5.58 -9.41 -1.51
C MET A 291 6.16 -8.00 -1.72
N PHE A 292 5.37 -6.95 -1.50
CA PHE A 292 5.84 -5.57 -1.62
C PHE A 292 7.00 -5.27 -0.67
N VAL A 293 6.96 -5.78 0.57
CA VAL A 293 8.02 -5.58 1.56
C VAL A 293 9.29 -6.34 1.16
N ASP A 294 9.18 -7.63 0.84
CA ASP A 294 10.31 -8.49 0.55
C ASP A 294 10.94 -8.19 -0.81
N PHE A 295 10.15 -8.23 -1.89
CA PHE A 295 10.65 -7.95 -3.24
C PHE A 295 10.93 -6.46 -3.44
N GLY A 296 10.11 -5.57 -2.86
CA GLY A 296 10.30 -4.13 -3.00
C GLY A 296 11.58 -3.64 -2.36
N LEU A 297 11.95 -4.12 -1.15
CA LEU A 297 13.22 -3.76 -0.52
C LEU A 297 14.42 -4.21 -1.37
N ALA A 298 14.38 -5.44 -1.89
CA ALA A 298 15.44 -5.94 -2.77
C ALA A 298 15.52 -5.11 -4.06
N LYS A 299 14.40 -4.85 -4.72
CA LYS A 299 14.34 -4.06 -5.96
C LYS A 299 14.85 -2.63 -5.77
N GLU A 300 14.48 -1.99 -4.67
CA GLU A 300 14.88 -0.62 -4.34
C GLU A 300 16.40 -0.48 -4.11
N ARG A 301 17.06 -1.55 -3.63
CA ARG A 301 18.47 -1.54 -3.25
C ARG A 301 19.35 -2.42 -4.14
N ASP A 302 18.93 -2.66 -5.38
CA ASP A 302 19.65 -3.53 -6.36
C ASP A 302 20.08 -4.89 -5.76
N GLY A 303 19.19 -5.44 -4.93
CA GLY A 303 19.33 -6.68 -4.19
C GLY A 303 18.67 -7.88 -4.88
N CYS A 304 18.51 -8.95 -4.11
CA CYS A 304 17.97 -10.23 -4.55
C CYS A 304 16.89 -10.70 -3.58
N CYS A 305 15.72 -11.08 -4.09
CA CYS A 305 14.65 -11.68 -3.28
C CYS A 305 14.43 -13.13 -3.70
N TYR A 306 14.53 -14.06 -2.76
CA TYR A 306 14.14 -15.45 -2.98
C TYR A 306 12.62 -15.60 -2.93
N LEU A 307 12.07 -16.42 -3.83
CA LEU A 307 10.77 -17.05 -3.61
C LEU A 307 11.03 -18.42 -3.01
N ARG A 308 10.83 -18.55 -1.69
CA ARG A 308 11.13 -19.79 -0.98
C ARG A 308 9.84 -20.49 -0.60
N TYR A 309 9.54 -21.64 -1.18
CA TYR A 309 8.39 -22.42 -0.70
C TYR A 309 8.71 -23.00 0.66
N ASP A 310 7.90 -22.66 1.67
CA ASP A 310 7.99 -23.28 2.98
C ASP A 310 7.27 -24.62 2.97
N ASP A 311 7.98 -25.61 2.46
CA ASP A 311 7.53 -26.96 2.21
C ASP A 311 8.08 -27.92 3.29
N THR A 312 7.80 -27.61 4.55
CA THR A 312 8.22 -28.46 5.69
C THR A 312 7.21 -29.55 6.04
N ASN A 313 6.00 -29.52 5.47
CA ASN A 313 4.89 -30.39 5.84
C ASN A 313 4.39 -31.22 4.65
N PRO A 314 4.78 -32.51 4.54
CA PRO A 314 4.48 -33.33 3.38
C PRO A 314 2.98 -33.56 3.12
N GLU A 315 2.11 -33.36 4.11
CA GLU A 315 0.65 -33.59 3.97
C GLU A 315 -0.12 -32.37 3.45
N ALA A 316 0.39 -31.15 3.67
CA ALA A 316 -0.36 -29.92 3.40
C ALA A 316 -0.16 -29.37 1.99
N GLU A 317 0.89 -29.84 1.32
CA GLU A 317 1.42 -29.25 0.10
C GLU A 317 0.77 -29.85 -1.13
N LYS A 318 0.46 -28.99 -2.10
CA LYS A 318 -0.07 -29.43 -3.39
C LYS A 318 0.54 -28.64 -4.52
N LYS A 319 0.80 -29.33 -5.63
CA LYS A 319 1.31 -28.71 -6.86
C LYS A 319 0.44 -27.55 -7.35
N GLU A 320 -0.88 -27.66 -7.20
CA GLU A 320 -1.83 -26.59 -7.58
C GLU A 320 -1.52 -25.25 -6.89
N TYR A 321 -1.08 -25.27 -5.62
CA TYR A 321 -0.76 -24.05 -4.87
C TYR A 321 0.63 -23.52 -5.22
N ILE A 322 1.59 -24.41 -5.51
CA ILE A 322 2.94 -24.03 -5.97
C ILE A 322 2.82 -23.25 -7.29
N ASP A 323 2.16 -23.85 -8.28
CA ASP A 323 1.95 -23.28 -9.62
C ASP A 323 1.18 -21.94 -9.51
N HIS A 324 0.16 -21.89 -8.65
CA HIS A 324 -0.64 -20.68 -8.41
C HIS A 324 0.15 -19.54 -7.76
N ILE A 325 0.96 -19.83 -6.74
CA ILE A 325 1.81 -18.83 -6.08
C ILE A 325 2.77 -18.22 -7.10
N GLU A 326 3.41 -19.04 -7.94
CA GLU A 326 4.32 -18.53 -8.97
C GLU A 326 3.59 -17.64 -9.98
N GLU A 327 2.41 -18.06 -10.44
CA GLU A 327 1.56 -17.26 -11.33
C GLU A 327 1.23 -15.90 -10.71
N ILE A 328 0.86 -15.87 -9.43
CA ILE A 328 0.51 -14.63 -8.73
C ILE A 328 1.73 -13.74 -8.50
N VAL A 329 2.89 -14.28 -8.14
CA VAL A 329 4.13 -13.51 -7.99
C VAL A 329 4.48 -12.81 -9.30
N ARG A 330 4.42 -13.54 -10.42
CA ARG A 330 4.63 -12.97 -11.77
C ARG A 330 3.56 -11.93 -12.13
N TRP A 331 2.29 -12.22 -11.85
CA TRP A 331 1.19 -11.27 -12.09
C TRP A 331 1.33 -9.98 -11.29
N MET A 332 1.83 -10.06 -10.05
CA MET A 332 2.12 -8.92 -9.18
C MET A 332 3.35 -8.10 -9.62
N GLU A 333 3.96 -8.45 -10.77
CA GLU A 333 5.13 -7.82 -11.37
C GLU A 333 6.41 -7.94 -10.53
N TRP A 334 6.52 -9.05 -9.78
CA TRP A 334 7.72 -9.41 -9.04
C TRP A 334 8.48 -10.53 -9.76
N GLU A 335 9.80 -10.42 -9.78
CA GLU A 335 10.69 -11.43 -10.35
C GLU A 335 11.60 -11.98 -9.24
N PRO A 336 11.47 -13.28 -8.91
CA PRO A 336 12.39 -13.93 -7.98
C PRO A 336 13.80 -14.00 -8.52
N PHE A 337 14.78 -13.66 -7.69
CA PHE A 337 16.20 -13.94 -7.99
C PHE A 337 16.44 -15.43 -8.15
N LYS A 338 15.85 -16.23 -7.26
CA LYS A 338 15.88 -17.68 -7.29
C LYS A 338 14.63 -18.23 -6.60
N ILE A 339 14.12 -19.34 -7.13
CA ILE A 339 13.07 -20.15 -6.50
C ILE A 339 13.78 -21.28 -5.75
N THR A 340 13.47 -21.42 -4.46
CA THR A 340 14.02 -22.46 -3.58
C THR A 340 12.91 -23.12 -2.78
N TYR A 341 13.21 -24.31 -2.24
CA TYR A 341 12.34 -25.05 -1.35
C TYR A 341 13.05 -25.24 -0.02
N THR A 342 12.36 -25.14 1.11
CA THR A 342 12.96 -25.51 2.41
C THR A 342 13.46 -26.97 2.36
N SER A 343 12.78 -27.83 1.61
CA SER A 343 13.17 -29.22 1.39
C SER A 343 14.48 -29.42 0.63
N ASP A 344 14.96 -28.41 -0.12
CA ASP A 344 16.30 -28.42 -0.73
C ASP A 344 17.41 -28.50 0.34
N TYR A 345 17.13 -28.03 1.55
CA TYR A 345 18.08 -27.92 2.66
C TYR A 345 17.90 -29.02 3.72
N PHE A 346 17.08 -30.05 3.50
CA PHE A 346 16.82 -31.08 4.51
C PHE A 346 18.08 -31.82 4.97
N GLN A 347 19.06 -32.00 4.10
CA GLN A 347 20.31 -32.66 4.48
C GLN A 347 21.13 -31.78 5.43
N GLU A 348 21.34 -30.50 5.09
CA GLU A 348 22.02 -29.52 5.92
C GLU A 348 21.28 -29.30 7.26
N LEU A 349 19.95 -29.23 7.22
CA LEU A 349 19.10 -29.13 8.40
C LEU A 349 19.25 -30.36 9.31
N TYR A 350 19.39 -31.57 8.75
CA TYR A 350 19.62 -32.78 9.54
C TYR A 350 21.01 -32.77 10.19
N GLU A 351 22.04 -32.38 9.44
CA GLU A 351 23.42 -32.29 9.94
C GLU A 351 23.56 -31.26 11.06
N LEU A 352 22.91 -30.10 10.92
CA LEU A 352 22.84 -29.08 11.97
C LEU A 352 22.06 -29.57 13.19
N ALA A 353 21.06 -30.45 13.03
CA ALA A 353 20.32 -31.03 14.15
C ALA A 353 21.20 -32.00 14.94
N VAL A 354 21.98 -32.83 14.23
CA VAL A 354 23.01 -33.69 14.82
C VAL A 354 24.04 -32.86 15.59
N GLU A 355 24.50 -31.75 15.02
CA GLU A 355 25.43 -30.85 15.69
C GLU A 355 24.82 -30.19 16.93
N LEU A 356 23.54 -29.80 16.87
CA LEU A 356 22.82 -29.26 18.02
C LEU A 356 22.75 -30.27 19.18
N ILE A 357 22.54 -31.56 18.88
CA ILE A 357 22.59 -32.64 19.87
C ILE A 357 24.01 -32.78 20.45
N ARG A 358 25.05 -32.78 19.60
CA ARG A 358 26.45 -32.89 20.05
C ARG A 358 26.87 -31.75 20.99
N ARG A 359 26.33 -30.55 20.77
CA ARG A 359 26.54 -29.38 21.65
C ARG A 359 25.70 -29.42 22.94
N GLY A 360 24.87 -30.45 23.13
CA GLY A 360 23.99 -30.57 24.29
C GLY A 360 22.79 -29.62 24.25
N HIS A 361 22.44 -29.11 23.07
CA HIS A 361 21.34 -28.15 22.86
C HIS A 361 20.10 -28.78 22.23
N ALA A 362 20.05 -30.11 22.09
CA ALA A 362 18.85 -30.84 21.68
C ALA A 362 18.86 -32.26 22.25
N TYR A 363 17.67 -32.84 22.40
CA TYR A 363 17.47 -34.20 22.89
C TYR A 363 16.26 -34.84 22.19
N VAL A 364 16.26 -36.16 22.06
CA VAL A 364 15.07 -36.89 21.62
C VAL A 364 14.10 -37.01 22.78
N ASP A 365 12.81 -36.82 22.53
CA ASP A 365 11.73 -36.87 23.52
C ASP A 365 10.66 -37.88 23.08
N HIS A 366 10.07 -38.60 24.03
CA HIS A 366 9.00 -39.59 23.82
C HIS A 366 7.66 -39.16 24.43
N GLN A 367 7.55 -37.94 24.95
CA GLN A 367 6.28 -37.39 25.42
C GLN A 367 5.23 -37.39 24.31
N THR A 368 3.98 -37.69 24.67
CA THR A 368 2.84 -37.49 23.77
C THR A 368 2.55 -35.98 23.59
N PRO A 369 1.80 -35.57 22.54
CA PRO A 369 1.41 -34.16 22.38
C PRO A 369 0.72 -33.56 23.61
N GLU A 370 -0.11 -34.34 24.30
CA GLU A 370 -0.83 -33.96 25.52
C GLU A 370 0.15 -33.75 26.68
N GLU A 371 1.11 -34.66 26.86
CA GLU A 371 2.15 -34.54 27.89
C GLU A 371 3.07 -33.34 27.62
N ILE A 372 3.48 -33.10 26.37
CA ILE A 372 4.26 -31.91 26.00
C ILE A 372 3.49 -30.65 26.36
N LYS A 373 2.19 -30.59 26.04
CA LYS A 373 1.35 -29.45 26.36
C LYS A 373 1.28 -29.22 27.88
N GLU A 374 0.95 -30.27 28.64
CA GLU A 374 0.87 -30.22 30.09
C GLU A 374 2.20 -29.74 30.73
N TYR A 375 3.33 -30.29 30.27
CA TYR A 375 4.64 -29.93 30.79
C TYR A 375 5.03 -28.49 30.44
N ARG A 376 4.68 -28.00 29.24
CA ARG A 376 4.88 -26.59 28.87
C ARG A 376 4.02 -25.65 29.71
N GLU A 377 2.77 -26.01 29.99
CA GLU A 377 1.87 -25.23 30.87
C GLU A 377 2.39 -25.18 32.31
N LYS A 378 2.95 -26.29 32.82
CA LYS A 378 3.53 -26.39 34.16
C LYS A 378 4.99 -25.94 34.24
N LYS A 379 5.59 -25.48 33.13
CA LYS A 379 7.03 -25.16 33.03
C LYS A 379 7.94 -26.30 33.52
N MET A 380 7.60 -27.56 33.25
CA MET A 380 8.36 -28.73 33.69
C MET A 380 9.32 -29.23 32.60
N ASN A 381 10.53 -29.62 32.99
CA ASN A 381 11.44 -30.31 32.09
C ASN A 381 10.87 -31.69 31.69
N SER A 382 11.03 -32.05 30.41
CA SER A 382 10.72 -33.40 29.94
C SER A 382 11.53 -34.44 30.73
N PRO A 383 10.98 -35.63 31.05
CA PRO A 383 11.72 -36.73 31.66
C PRO A 383 12.95 -37.16 30.86
N TRP A 384 12.96 -36.88 29.55
CA TRP A 384 14.04 -37.25 28.62
C TRP A 384 15.06 -36.13 28.37
N ARG A 385 14.89 -34.95 29.00
CA ARG A 385 15.70 -33.75 28.74
C ARG A 385 17.18 -33.91 29.03
N ASP A 386 17.53 -34.71 30.03
CA ASP A 386 18.91 -34.92 30.50
C ASP A 386 19.50 -36.27 30.08
N ARG A 387 18.88 -36.93 29.09
CA ARG A 387 19.42 -38.17 28.52
C ARG A 387 20.81 -37.94 27.89
N PRO A 388 21.71 -38.95 27.90
CA PRO A 388 23.04 -38.81 27.32
C PRO A 388 23.01 -38.40 25.83
N ILE A 389 23.99 -37.61 25.41
CA ILE A 389 24.14 -37.15 24.02
C ILE A 389 24.18 -38.33 23.04
N GLU A 390 24.94 -39.37 23.36
CA GLU A 390 25.07 -40.59 22.54
C GLU A 390 23.72 -41.31 22.34
N GLU A 391 22.87 -41.32 23.38
CA GLU A 391 21.53 -41.92 23.30
C GLU A 391 20.64 -41.11 22.35
N SER A 392 20.64 -39.77 22.46
CA SER A 392 19.89 -38.89 21.54
C SER A 392 20.36 -39.01 20.10
N LEU A 393 21.68 -39.11 19.86
CA LEU A 393 22.24 -39.30 18.52
C LEU A 393 21.78 -40.61 17.89
N LYS A 394 21.82 -41.71 18.66
CA LYS A 394 21.34 -43.02 18.21
C LYS A 394 19.85 -42.96 17.87
N LEU A 395 19.04 -42.46 18.80
CA LEU A 395 17.59 -42.39 18.63
C LEU A 395 17.19 -41.49 17.46
N PHE A 396 17.84 -40.33 17.28
CA PHE A 396 17.53 -39.44 16.15
C PHE A 396 17.87 -40.08 14.80
N ASN A 397 18.96 -40.85 14.74
CA ASN A 397 19.27 -41.66 13.56
C ASN A 397 18.25 -42.79 13.34
N ASP A 398 17.75 -43.42 14.40
CA ASP A 398 16.68 -44.42 14.30
C ASP A 398 15.34 -43.80 13.87
N MET A 399 15.05 -42.56 14.27
CA MET A 399 13.92 -41.78 13.74
C MET A 399 14.09 -41.56 12.22
N LYS A 400 15.28 -41.12 11.76
CA LYS A 400 15.58 -40.93 10.32
C LYS A 400 15.45 -42.21 9.50
N ARG A 401 15.79 -43.36 10.09
CA ARG A 401 15.70 -44.69 9.45
C ARG A 401 14.28 -45.28 9.44
N GLY A 402 13.30 -44.60 10.05
CA GLY A 402 11.92 -45.07 10.12
C GLY A 402 11.72 -46.27 11.05
N VAL A 403 12.56 -46.43 12.08
CA VAL A 403 12.45 -47.53 13.06
C VAL A 403 11.45 -47.20 14.18
N ILE A 404 11.04 -45.93 14.29
CA ILE A 404 10.13 -45.42 15.32
C ILE A 404 8.86 -44.91 14.64
N ASP A 405 7.68 -45.29 15.16
CA ASP A 405 6.39 -44.89 14.60
C ASP A 405 6.11 -43.39 14.74
N GLU A 406 5.19 -42.87 13.91
CA GLU A 406 4.72 -41.48 14.02
C GLU A 406 4.22 -41.14 15.44
N GLY A 407 4.61 -39.96 15.92
CA GLY A 407 4.21 -39.46 17.24
C GLY A 407 4.86 -40.17 18.44
N LYS A 408 5.70 -41.19 18.23
CA LYS A 408 6.41 -41.90 19.33
C LYS A 408 7.74 -41.28 19.72
N ALA A 409 8.30 -40.40 18.88
CA ALA A 409 9.47 -39.61 19.22
C ALA A 409 9.49 -38.27 18.49
N THR A 410 10.09 -37.26 19.12
CA THR A 410 10.38 -35.96 18.52
C THR A 410 11.80 -35.53 18.89
N LEU A 411 12.45 -34.73 18.04
CA LEU A 411 13.66 -34.02 18.48
C LEU A 411 13.22 -32.68 19.05
N ARG A 412 13.69 -32.32 20.24
CA ARG A 412 13.39 -31.04 20.89
C ARG A 412 14.67 -30.25 21.13
N MET A 413 14.59 -28.94 20.92
CA MET A 413 15.62 -27.99 21.31
C MET A 413 15.69 -27.91 22.84
N LYS A 414 16.88 -27.89 23.42
CA LYS A 414 17.10 -27.78 24.87
C LYS A 414 17.34 -26.32 25.23
N GLN A 415 16.25 -25.59 25.38
CA GLN A 415 16.19 -24.14 25.61
C GLN A 415 16.04 -23.85 27.11
N ASP A 416 15.03 -23.06 27.51
CA ASP A 416 14.77 -22.67 28.89
C ASP A 416 13.27 -22.76 29.22
N MET A 417 12.91 -23.84 29.92
CA MET A 417 11.53 -24.10 30.35
C MET A 417 11.01 -23.09 31.38
N GLN A 418 11.89 -22.34 32.05
CA GLN A 418 11.50 -21.33 33.04
C GLN A 418 11.40 -19.91 32.46
N SER A 419 11.73 -19.72 31.18
CA SER A 419 11.67 -18.41 30.52
C SER A 419 10.28 -17.76 30.65
N ASP A 420 10.20 -16.44 30.54
CA ASP A 420 8.93 -15.74 30.41
C ASP A 420 8.39 -15.80 28.97
N ASN A 421 9.23 -16.21 28.01
CA ASN A 421 8.84 -16.42 26.63
C ASN A 421 8.54 -17.90 26.36
N PHE A 422 7.28 -18.22 26.07
CA PHE A 422 6.82 -19.59 25.78
C PHE A 422 7.49 -20.23 24.55
N ASN A 423 8.08 -19.44 23.66
CA ASN A 423 8.84 -19.93 22.51
C ASN A 423 10.26 -20.41 22.90
N MET A 424 10.64 -20.30 24.17
CA MET A 424 11.86 -20.89 24.73
C MET A 424 11.58 -22.22 25.45
N TYR A 425 10.35 -22.75 25.39
CA TYR A 425 9.96 -23.98 26.09
C TYR A 425 10.24 -25.22 25.24
N ASP A 426 11.52 -25.53 25.10
CA ASP A 426 12.05 -26.69 24.40
C ASP A 426 11.26 -27.03 23.12
N LEU A 427 11.29 -26.11 22.15
CA LEU A 427 10.53 -26.23 20.91
C LEU A 427 10.90 -27.51 20.15
N ILE A 428 9.92 -28.09 19.48
CA ILE A 428 10.12 -29.30 18.66
C ILE A 428 10.89 -28.90 17.40
N ALA A 429 12.03 -29.54 17.18
CA ALA A 429 12.86 -29.39 15.99
C ALA A 429 12.45 -30.36 14.88
N TYR A 430 12.16 -31.63 15.19
CA TYR A 430 11.76 -32.64 14.19
C TYR A 430 10.60 -33.51 14.66
N ARG A 431 9.78 -33.93 13.69
CA ARG A 431 8.71 -34.92 13.85
C ARG A 431 8.85 -36.04 12.83
N ILE A 432 8.35 -37.23 13.18
CA ILE A 432 8.27 -38.37 12.27
C ILE A 432 6.97 -38.28 11.47
N LYS A 433 7.07 -38.43 10.15
CA LYS A 433 5.95 -38.57 9.20
C LYS A 433 6.37 -39.54 8.09
N PHE A 434 5.52 -40.51 7.75
CA PHE A 434 5.79 -41.46 6.66
C PHE A 434 5.12 -41.08 5.35
N THR A 435 4.30 -40.03 5.34
CA THR A 435 3.75 -39.45 4.11
C THR A 435 4.89 -38.97 3.21
N PRO A 436 4.97 -39.43 1.94
CA PRO A 436 5.99 -38.95 1.01
C PRO A 436 5.90 -37.45 0.76
N HIS A 437 7.04 -36.78 0.64
CA HIS A 437 7.11 -35.35 0.40
C HIS A 437 6.87 -35.01 -1.08
N PRO A 438 6.04 -34.02 -1.43
CA PRO A 438 5.77 -33.67 -2.84
C PRO A 438 7.01 -33.27 -3.64
N HIS A 439 7.93 -32.51 -3.02
CA HIS A 439 9.21 -32.13 -3.61
C HIS A 439 10.36 -33.15 -3.34
N ALA A 440 10.67 -33.46 -2.08
CA ALA A 440 11.81 -34.33 -1.71
C ALA A 440 11.58 -35.85 -1.83
N GLY A 441 10.35 -36.31 -2.14
CA GLY A 441 10.00 -37.71 -2.27
C GLY A 441 9.98 -38.48 -0.95
N ASP A 442 10.36 -39.76 -1.00
CA ASP A 442 10.35 -40.72 0.12
C ASP A 442 11.72 -40.86 0.81
N LYS A 443 12.67 -39.97 0.51
CA LYS A 443 14.04 -39.98 1.09
C LYS A 443 14.06 -39.68 2.59
N TRP A 444 13.02 -39.05 3.10
CA TRP A 444 12.93 -38.58 4.48
C TRP A 444 11.63 -39.09 5.10
N CYS A 445 11.70 -39.52 6.36
CA CYS A 445 10.54 -39.79 7.20
C CYS A 445 10.56 -38.97 8.51
N ILE A 446 11.49 -38.03 8.60
CA ILE A 446 11.55 -37.02 9.65
C ILE A 446 11.59 -35.66 8.98
N TYR A 447 10.81 -34.72 9.51
CA TYR A 447 10.68 -33.39 8.92
C TYR A 447 10.94 -32.33 9.99
N PRO A 448 11.71 -31.29 9.64
CA PRO A 448 11.98 -30.18 10.54
C PRO A 448 10.69 -29.37 10.77
N SER A 449 10.57 -28.76 11.93
CA SER A 449 9.51 -27.78 12.18
C SER A 449 9.82 -26.45 11.51
N TYR A 450 8.80 -25.60 11.38
CA TYR A 450 8.93 -24.20 10.96
C TYR A 450 9.97 -23.45 11.80
N ASP A 451 9.86 -23.54 13.14
CA ASP A 451 10.76 -22.82 14.07
C ASP A 451 12.22 -23.24 13.92
N TYR A 452 12.47 -24.49 13.54
CA TYR A 452 13.81 -25.02 13.34
C TYR A 452 14.38 -24.63 11.97
N SER A 453 13.61 -24.87 10.91
CA SER A 453 14.08 -24.71 9.53
C SER A 453 14.21 -23.25 9.11
N HIS A 454 13.18 -22.43 9.38
CA HIS A 454 13.06 -21.10 8.78
C HIS A 454 14.26 -20.19 9.07
N CYS A 455 14.73 -20.16 10.32
CA CYS A 455 15.89 -19.34 10.71
C CYS A 455 17.21 -19.86 10.13
N ILE A 456 17.39 -21.19 10.11
CA ILE A 456 18.60 -21.82 9.57
C ILE A 456 18.68 -21.57 8.08
N VAL A 457 17.58 -21.75 7.33
CA VAL A 457 17.57 -21.51 5.89
C VAL A 457 17.80 -20.05 5.57
N ASP A 458 17.27 -19.10 6.35
CA ASP A 458 17.64 -17.69 6.21
C ASP A 458 19.15 -17.45 6.35
N SER A 459 19.81 -18.16 7.27
CA SER A 459 21.26 -18.10 7.44
C SER A 459 22.01 -18.71 6.25
N LEU A 460 21.57 -19.88 5.77
CA LEU A 460 22.18 -20.60 4.64
C LEU A 460 22.05 -19.81 3.32
N GLU A 461 20.90 -19.19 3.09
CA GLU A 461 20.64 -18.33 1.91
C GLU A 461 21.29 -16.94 2.02
N ASN A 462 21.99 -16.65 3.12
CA ASN A 462 22.58 -15.35 3.40
C ASN A 462 21.56 -14.21 3.32
N ILE A 463 20.38 -14.42 3.92
CA ILE A 463 19.34 -13.39 3.99
C ILE A 463 19.85 -12.23 4.84
N THR A 464 19.90 -11.03 4.25
CA THR A 464 20.26 -9.81 5.00
C THR A 464 19.10 -9.34 5.87
N HIS A 465 17.89 -9.36 5.32
CA HIS A 465 16.68 -8.83 5.93
C HIS A 465 15.59 -9.92 5.93
N SER A 466 15.38 -10.54 7.09
CA SER A 466 14.32 -11.52 7.33
C SER A 466 13.08 -10.77 7.80
N LEU A 467 12.22 -10.38 6.85
CA LEU A 467 11.02 -9.59 7.13
C LEU A 467 9.83 -10.53 7.34
N CYS A 468 9.03 -10.28 8.38
CA CYS A 468 7.85 -11.07 8.70
C CYS A 468 6.78 -10.24 9.42
N THR A 469 5.68 -10.84 9.85
CA THR A 469 4.58 -10.11 10.49
C THR A 469 4.72 -10.10 12.02
N LEU A 470 4.13 -9.11 12.71
CA LEU A 470 4.26 -8.91 14.17
C LEU A 470 3.86 -10.13 15.01
N GLU A 471 3.02 -11.02 14.50
CA GLU A 471 2.61 -12.24 15.19
C GLU A 471 3.76 -13.22 15.44
N PHE A 472 4.89 -13.03 14.74
CA PHE A 472 6.11 -13.80 14.95
C PHE A 472 7.14 -13.08 15.84
N GLU A 473 6.86 -11.88 16.36
CA GLU A 473 7.79 -11.10 17.18
C GLU A 473 8.26 -11.87 18.41
N THR A 474 7.35 -12.58 19.10
CA THR A 474 7.69 -13.39 20.28
C THR A 474 8.62 -14.56 19.96
N ARG A 475 8.72 -14.98 18.68
CA ARG A 475 9.62 -16.04 18.22
C ARG A 475 11.00 -15.53 17.85
N ARG A 476 11.23 -14.21 17.86
CA ARG A 476 12.56 -13.63 17.60
C ARG A 476 13.63 -14.18 18.56
N ALA A 477 13.27 -14.39 19.82
CA ALA A 477 14.17 -14.98 20.81
C ALA A 477 14.61 -16.41 20.44
N SER A 478 13.66 -17.27 20.07
CA SER A 478 13.97 -18.65 19.66
C SER A 478 14.73 -18.72 18.33
N TYR A 479 14.41 -17.82 17.40
CA TYR A 479 15.12 -17.64 16.13
C TYR A 479 16.61 -17.38 16.37
N TYR A 480 16.95 -16.34 17.14
CA TYR A 480 18.36 -16.01 17.37
C TYR A 480 19.06 -16.98 18.32
N TRP A 481 18.35 -17.59 19.27
CA TRP A 481 18.93 -18.64 20.11
C TRP A 481 19.45 -19.81 19.27
N LEU A 482 18.66 -20.28 18.29
CA LEU A 482 19.05 -21.43 17.47
C LEU A 482 20.27 -21.11 16.61
N LEU A 483 20.31 -19.93 15.99
CA LEU A 483 21.45 -19.48 15.21
C LEU A 483 22.71 -19.29 16.07
N ASP A 484 22.55 -18.79 17.29
CA ASP A 484 23.66 -18.65 18.23
C ASP A 484 24.22 -20.01 18.69
N ALA A 485 23.33 -20.93 19.08
CA ALA A 485 23.70 -22.28 19.51
C ALA A 485 24.48 -23.05 18.42
N LEU A 486 24.16 -22.80 17.14
CA LEU A 486 24.83 -23.39 15.99
C LEU A 486 26.05 -22.58 15.50
N GLY A 487 26.25 -21.36 15.99
CA GLY A 487 27.34 -20.48 15.53
C GLY A 487 27.15 -20.00 14.08
N LEU A 488 25.89 -19.83 13.67
CA LEU A 488 25.50 -19.40 12.32
C LEU A 488 25.39 -17.88 12.22
N TYR A 489 25.40 -17.40 10.97
CA TYR A 489 25.08 -16.00 10.67
C TYR A 489 23.65 -15.67 11.10
N LYS A 490 23.44 -14.47 11.65
CA LYS A 490 22.19 -13.97 12.21
C LYS A 490 21.62 -12.87 11.29
N PRO A 491 20.63 -13.19 10.43
CA PRO A 491 19.92 -12.21 9.61
C PRO A 491 19.27 -11.11 10.45
N TYR A 492 19.14 -9.91 9.89
CA TYR A 492 18.35 -8.86 10.52
C TYR A 492 16.86 -9.18 10.41
N VAL A 493 16.26 -9.60 11.52
CA VAL A 493 14.81 -9.86 11.62
C VAL A 493 14.06 -8.57 11.94
N TRP A 494 13.02 -8.27 11.15
CA TRP A 494 12.14 -7.13 11.43
C TRP A 494 10.69 -7.43 11.04
N GLU A 495 9.79 -7.15 11.97
CA GLU A 495 8.38 -7.46 11.86
C GLU A 495 7.55 -6.22 11.52
N TYR A 496 6.60 -6.38 10.60
CA TYR A 496 5.62 -5.37 10.23
C TYR A 496 4.19 -5.77 10.57
N SER A 497 3.30 -4.79 10.67
CA SER A 497 1.87 -5.02 10.88
C SER A 497 1.23 -5.73 9.70
N ARG A 498 0.37 -6.72 9.95
CA ARG A 498 -0.41 -7.33 8.87
C ARG A 498 -1.33 -6.31 8.22
N LEU A 499 -1.60 -6.51 6.94
CA LEU A 499 -2.62 -5.76 6.21
C LEU A 499 -3.96 -6.46 6.42
N ASN A 500 -4.88 -5.82 7.11
CA ASN A 500 -6.28 -6.24 7.22
C ASN A 500 -7.18 -5.20 6.54
N VAL A 501 -8.19 -5.64 5.81
CA VAL A 501 -9.12 -4.77 5.08
C VAL A 501 -10.54 -4.94 5.62
N THR A 502 -11.33 -3.86 5.70
CA THR A 502 -12.73 -3.91 6.14
C THR A 502 -13.62 -4.74 5.20
N ASN A 503 -14.78 -5.16 5.70
CA ASN A 503 -15.85 -5.85 4.95
C ASN A 503 -15.42 -7.18 4.31
N THR A 504 -14.38 -7.82 4.85
CA THR A 504 -13.87 -9.10 4.38
C THR A 504 -13.37 -9.99 5.53
N VAL A 505 -13.09 -11.25 5.22
CA VAL A 505 -12.39 -12.18 6.11
C VAL A 505 -11.12 -12.66 5.42
N MET A 506 -10.00 -12.65 6.13
CA MET A 506 -8.70 -13.05 5.57
C MET A 506 -8.17 -14.38 6.11
N SER A 507 -8.73 -14.89 7.21
CA SER A 507 -8.25 -16.16 7.76
C SER A 507 -8.51 -17.31 6.79
N LYS A 508 -7.50 -18.13 6.55
CA LYS A 508 -7.57 -19.32 5.69
C LYS A 508 -8.74 -20.24 6.05
N ARG A 509 -9.01 -20.44 7.35
CA ARG A 509 -10.14 -21.26 7.84
C ARG A 509 -11.49 -20.71 7.38
N LYS A 510 -11.72 -19.39 7.50
CA LYS A 510 -12.98 -18.74 7.07
C LYS A 510 -13.11 -18.74 5.55
N LEU A 511 -12.04 -18.42 4.82
CA LEU A 511 -12.02 -18.46 3.35
C LEU A 511 -12.30 -19.87 2.79
N ASN A 512 -11.63 -20.90 3.35
CA ASN A 512 -11.90 -22.30 3.02
C ASN A 512 -13.38 -22.67 3.20
N ARG A 513 -14.00 -22.18 4.30
CA ARG A 513 -15.41 -22.44 4.60
C ARG A 513 -16.33 -21.80 3.55
N LEU A 514 -16.12 -20.52 3.22
CA LEU A 514 -16.90 -19.81 2.20
C LEU A 514 -16.91 -20.56 0.86
N VAL A 515 -15.74 -21.01 0.42
CA VAL A 515 -15.60 -21.73 -0.87
C VAL A 515 -16.19 -23.13 -0.80
N ARG A 516 -15.87 -23.93 0.23
CA ARG A 516 -16.35 -25.31 0.34
C ARG A 516 -17.87 -25.41 0.51
N GLU A 517 -18.46 -24.48 1.25
CA GLU A 517 -19.91 -24.41 1.45
C GLU A 517 -20.63 -23.64 0.33
N LYS A 518 -19.92 -23.19 -0.72
CA LYS A 518 -20.47 -22.51 -1.91
C LYS A 518 -21.21 -21.20 -1.63
N TRP A 519 -20.78 -20.44 -0.62
CA TRP A 519 -21.22 -19.05 -0.41
C TRP A 519 -20.67 -18.10 -1.48
N VAL A 520 -19.60 -18.52 -2.15
CA VAL A 520 -18.92 -17.84 -3.25
C VAL A 520 -18.61 -18.84 -4.38
N ASP A 521 -18.37 -18.33 -5.58
CA ASP A 521 -18.21 -19.15 -6.80
C ASP A 521 -16.93 -20.00 -6.77
N GLY A 522 -15.91 -19.57 -6.01
CA GLY A 522 -14.60 -20.22 -5.95
C GLY A 522 -13.56 -19.34 -5.26
N TRP A 523 -12.30 -19.76 -5.32
CA TRP A 523 -11.17 -19.00 -4.78
C TRP A 523 -10.85 -17.73 -5.55
N ASP A 524 -11.30 -17.65 -6.80
CA ASP A 524 -11.16 -16.49 -7.66
C ASP A 524 -12.46 -15.68 -7.78
N ASP A 525 -13.44 -15.89 -6.90
CA ASP A 525 -14.65 -15.06 -6.85
C ASP A 525 -14.27 -13.58 -6.63
N PRO A 526 -14.74 -12.64 -7.47
CA PRO A 526 -14.41 -11.21 -7.38
C PRO A 526 -14.71 -10.54 -6.03
N ARG A 527 -15.56 -11.14 -5.18
CA ARG A 527 -15.89 -10.61 -3.85
C ARG A 527 -14.84 -10.97 -2.79
N LEU A 528 -13.98 -11.94 -3.06
CA LEU A 528 -12.90 -12.33 -2.15
C LEU A 528 -11.68 -11.42 -2.31
N MET A 529 -10.98 -11.18 -1.19
CA MET A 529 -9.68 -10.50 -1.19
C MET A 529 -8.51 -11.44 -1.49
N THR A 530 -8.78 -12.58 -2.14
CA THR A 530 -7.74 -13.41 -2.74
C THR A 530 -7.11 -12.66 -3.90
N LEU A 531 -5.83 -12.87 -4.19
CA LEU A 531 -5.18 -12.18 -5.31
C LEU A 531 -5.77 -12.64 -6.66
N SER A 532 -6.20 -13.90 -6.76
CA SER A 532 -7.00 -14.38 -7.89
C SER A 532 -8.35 -13.68 -8.01
N GLY A 533 -9.07 -13.50 -6.90
CA GLY A 533 -10.35 -12.81 -6.88
C GLY A 533 -10.22 -11.35 -7.33
N LEU A 534 -9.22 -10.65 -6.82
CA LEU A 534 -8.92 -9.27 -7.23
C LEU A 534 -8.51 -9.18 -8.70
N ARG A 535 -7.66 -10.09 -9.19
CA ARG A 535 -7.29 -10.16 -10.61
C ARG A 535 -8.53 -10.37 -11.49
N ARG A 536 -9.41 -11.32 -11.14
CA ARG A 536 -10.67 -11.59 -11.86
C ARG A 536 -11.68 -10.44 -11.75
N ARG A 537 -11.68 -9.71 -10.63
CA ARG A 537 -12.44 -8.46 -10.44
C ARG A 537 -11.96 -7.35 -11.37
N GLY A 538 -10.77 -7.46 -11.95
CA GLY A 538 -10.19 -6.47 -12.87
C GLY A 538 -9.20 -5.53 -12.21
N VAL A 539 -8.85 -5.78 -10.95
CA VAL A 539 -7.79 -5.03 -10.24
C VAL A 539 -6.44 -5.33 -10.90
N THR A 540 -5.55 -4.35 -10.89
CA THR A 540 -4.20 -4.48 -11.46
C THR A 540 -3.17 -4.66 -10.34
N ALA A 541 -2.03 -5.28 -10.67
CA ALA A 541 -0.91 -5.40 -9.74
C ALA A 541 -0.40 -4.03 -9.29
N THR A 542 -0.31 -3.08 -10.23
CA THR A 542 0.17 -1.71 -9.98
C THR A 542 -0.72 -0.96 -8.99
N SER A 543 -2.05 -1.10 -9.06
CA SER A 543 -2.97 -0.45 -8.12
C SER A 543 -2.86 -1.06 -6.72
N ILE A 544 -2.68 -2.39 -6.62
CA ILE A 544 -2.43 -3.07 -5.34
C ILE A 544 -1.09 -2.62 -4.74
N ASN A 545 -0.01 -2.60 -5.53
CA ASN A 545 1.30 -2.16 -5.08
C ASN A 545 1.29 -0.69 -4.65
N SER A 546 0.53 0.17 -5.36
CA SER A 546 0.33 1.57 -5.00
C SER A 546 -0.46 1.72 -3.69
N PHE A 547 -1.48 0.89 -3.49
CA PHE A 547 -2.24 0.82 -2.23
C PHE A 547 -1.35 0.42 -1.05
N VAL A 548 -0.55 -0.64 -1.20
CA VAL A 548 0.39 -1.07 -0.15
C VAL A 548 1.43 0.02 0.14
N ARG A 549 1.98 0.65 -0.90
CA ARG A 549 2.90 1.79 -0.75
C ARG A 549 2.26 2.93 0.05
N GLY A 550 1.02 3.29 -0.27
CA GLY A 550 0.29 4.36 0.40
C GLY A 550 -0.01 4.05 1.88
N ILE A 551 -0.21 2.78 2.25
CA ILE A 551 -0.38 2.36 3.66
C ILE A 551 0.95 2.46 4.42
N GLY A 552 2.06 2.18 3.74
CA GLY A 552 3.40 2.18 4.33
C GLY A 552 3.74 0.91 5.12
N ILE A 553 4.97 0.90 5.62
CA ILE A 553 5.54 -0.22 6.38
C ILE A 553 5.69 0.23 7.85
N THR A 554 4.84 -0.29 8.74
CA THR A 554 4.80 0.12 10.15
C THR A 554 4.76 -1.09 11.07
N ARG A 555 5.04 -0.86 12.37
CA ARG A 555 4.87 -1.84 13.45
C ARG A 555 3.58 -1.63 14.26
N SER A 556 2.70 -0.74 13.81
CA SER A 556 1.43 -0.46 14.50
C SER A 556 0.41 -1.53 14.17
N ASP A 557 0.15 -2.42 15.12
CA ASP A 557 -0.83 -3.49 14.98
C ASP A 557 -2.28 -2.95 15.01
N GLY A 558 -3.23 -3.73 14.50
CA GLY A 558 -4.67 -3.46 14.62
C GLY A 558 -5.26 -2.41 13.66
N SER A 559 -4.49 -1.92 12.68
CA SER A 559 -5.04 -1.00 11.67
C SER A 559 -5.89 -1.77 10.66
N LEU A 560 -7.22 -1.72 10.85
CA LEU A 560 -8.18 -2.19 9.86
C LEU A 560 -8.32 -1.13 8.77
N ILE A 561 -7.75 -1.40 7.60
CA ILE A 561 -7.74 -0.47 6.48
C ILE A 561 -9.09 -0.53 5.78
N ARG A 562 -9.74 0.62 5.60
CA ARG A 562 -11.02 0.66 4.89
C ARG A 562 -10.85 0.27 3.42
N LEU A 563 -11.81 -0.51 2.92
CA LEU A 563 -11.83 -1.00 1.53
C LEU A 563 -11.83 0.11 0.48
N ASP A 564 -12.48 1.24 0.78
CA ASP A 564 -12.53 2.41 -0.11
C ASP A 564 -11.14 2.96 -0.45
N ARG A 565 -10.16 2.80 0.44
CA ARG A 565 -8.76 3.19 0.19
C ARG A 565 -8.13 2.33 -0.89
N LEU A 566 -8.38 1.02 -0.90
CA LEU A 566 -7.97 0.14 -2.00
C LEU A 566 -8.68 0.56 -3.30
N GLU A 567 -9.99 0.79 -3.22
CA GLU A 567 -10.79 1.21 -4.37
C GLU A 567 -10.37 2.58 -4.93
N TYR A 568 -9.86 3.48 -4.10
CA TYR A 568 -9.28 4.75 -4.53
C TYR A 568 -8.10 4.53 -5.48
N HIS A 569 -7.11 3.74 -5.09
CA HIS A 569 -5.96 3.44 -5.96
C HIS A 569 -6.36 2.73 -7.25
N ILE A 570 -7.38 1.86 -7.20
CA ILE A 570 -7.94 1.22 -8.39
C ILE A 570 -8.58 2.26 -9.32
N ARG A 571 -9.38 3.19 -8.79
CA ARG A 571 -10.02 4.25 -9.59
C ARG A 571 -9.00 5.17 -10.24
N GLU A 572 -7.98 5.60 -9.50
CA GLU A 572 -6.94 6.50 -10.02
C GLU A 572 -6.22 5.90 -11.23
N GLU A 573 -5.83 4.62 -11.15
CA GLU A 573 -5.17 3.95 -12.27
C GLU A 573 -6.12 3.72 -13.46
N LEU A 574 -7.32 3.19 -13.20
CA LEU A 574 -8.26 2.87 -14.28
C LEU A 574 -8.82 4.12 -14.96
N ASN A 575 -8.92 5.25 -14.27
CA ASN A 575 -9.31 6.52 -14.88
C ASN A 575 -8.36 6.93 -16.01
N ARG A 576 -7.07 6.62 -15.84
CA ARG A 576 -5.98 6.95 -16.76
C ARG A 576 -5.78 5.88 -17.84
N THR A 577 -6.02 4.62 -17.53
CA THR A 577 -5.63 3.47 -18.38
C THR A 577 -6.79 2.78 -19.08
N ALA A 578 -8.02 2.85 -18.54
CA ALA A 578 -9.17 2.14 -19.10
C ALA A 578 -9.92 2.99 -20.15
N PRO A 579 -10.11 2.50 -21.39
CA PRO A 579 -10.88 3.21 -22.40
C PRO A 579 -12.35 3.32 -21.99
N ARG A 580 -12.95 4.47 -22.30
CA ARG A 580 -14.38 4.74 -22.12
C ARG A 580 -15.18 4.09 -23.24
N THR A 581 -16.30 3.49 -22.85
CA THR A 581 -17.28 2.90 -23.77
C THR A 581 -18.70 3.13 -23.24
N MET A 582 -19.70 3.00 -24.10
CA MET A 582 -21.11 3.13 -23.71
C MET A 582 -21.79 1.77 -23.60
N VAL A 583 -22.40 1.56 -22.42
CA VAL A 583 -23.19 0.39 -22.07
C VAL A 583 -24.38 0.88 -21.26
N VAL A 584 -25.56 0.36 -21.56
CA VAL A 584 -26.80 0.61 -20.83
C VAL A 584 -27.19 -0.68 -20.11
N LEU A 585 -27.25 -0.66 -18.78
CA LEU A 585 -27.53 -1.85 -17.97
C LEU A 585 -29.00 -2.21 -17.98
N ASN A 586 -29.89 -1.22 -17.81
CA ASN A 586 -31.33 -1.42 -17.80
C ASN A 586 -31.95 -0.63 -18.97
N PRO A 587 -31.99 -1.20 -20.18
CA PRO A 587 -32.35 -0.46 -21.38
C PRO A 587 -33.82 -0.03 -21.39
N LEU A 588 -34.04 1.29 -21.54
CA LEU A 588 -35.33 1.90 -21.82
C LEU A 588 -35.32 2.45 -23.24
N LYS A 589 -36.27 1.98 -24.06
CA LYS A 589 -36.36 2.32 -25.48
C LYS A 589 -36.79 3.77 -25.69
N VAL A 590 -36.11 4.45 -26.61
CA VAL A 590 -36.38 5.80 -27.07
C VAL A 590 -36.43 5.82 -28.60
N VAL A 591 -37.51 6.36 -29.15
CA VAL A 591 -37.72 6.51 -30.59
C VAL A 591 -37.66 7.99 -30.97
N ILE A 592 -36.70 8.33 -31.83
CA ILE A 592 -36.52 9.66 -32.40
C ILE A 592 -37.47 9.83 -33.59
N THR A 593 -38.51 10.65 -33.41
CA THR A 593 -39.63 10.76 -34.36
C THR A 593 -39.33 11.63 -35.58
N ASN A 594 -38.37 12.54 -35.47
CA ASN A 594 -37.97 13.47 -36.55
C ASN A 594 -36.69 13.02 -37.29
N MET A 595 -36.37 11.73 -37.27
CA MET A 595 -35.26 11.09 -37.99
C MET A 595 -35.79 9.96 -38.89
N GLU A 596 -35.19 9.77 -40.07
CA GLU A 596 -35.60 8.68 -40.97
C GLU A 596 -35.22 7.30 -40.39
N ALA A 597 -36.18 6.36 -40.39
CA ALA A 597 -36.04 5.06 -39.74
C ALA A 597 -34.93 4.16 -40.33
N SER A 598 -34.54 4.37 -41.58
CA SER A 598 -33.47 3.62 -42.24
C SER A 598 -32.08 4.23 -42.08
N SER A 599 -31.97 5.40 -41.44
CA SER A 599 -30.70 6.13 -41.36
C SER A 599 -29.88 5.69 -40.15
N VAL A 600 -28.61 5.32 -40.40
CA VAL A 600 -27.60 5.09 -39.35
C VAL A 600 -26.43 6.02 -39.63
N THR A 601 -26.09 6.84 -38.66
CA THR A 601 -24.91 7.71 -38.68
C THR A 601 -23.96 7.30 -37.56
N TYR A 602 -22.76 7.88 -37.50
CA TYR A 602 -21.79 7.56 -36.46
C TYR A 602 -21.33 8.82 -35.73
N SER A 603 -21.36 8.76 -34.41
CA SER A 603 -20.77 9.77 -33.53
C SER A 603 -19.35 9.38 -33.13
N ASP A 604 -18.45 10.36 -33.05
CA ASP A 604 -17.09 10.17 -32.54
C ASP A 604 -17.07 10.32 -31.02
N ALA A 605 -16.80 9.22 -30.32
CA ALA A 605 -16.70 9.19 -28.87
C ALA A 605 -15.23 9.06 -28.44
N LYS A 606 -14.84 9.83 -27.41
CA LYS A 606 -13.47 9.80 -26.87
C LYS A 606 -13.26 8.58 -25.99
N LYS A 607 -12.10 7.93 -26.09
CA LYS A 607 -11.69 6.84 -25.18
C LYS A 607 -11.18 7.36 -23.83
N TRP A 608 -10.61 8.56 -23.80
CA TRP A 608 -10.01 9.18 -22.61
C TRP A 608 -10.47 10.65 -22.45
N PRO A 609 -10.49 11.25 -21.24
CA PRO A 609 -10.94 12.64 -21.08
C PRO A 609 -9.97 13.59 -21.81
N ASP A 610 -8.68 13.32 -21.65
CA ASP A 610 -7.56 14.09 -22.19
C ASP A 610 -7.11 13.58 -23.57
N ALA A 611 -7.96 12.77 -24.24
CA ALA A 611 -7.73 12.28 -25.59
C ALA A 611 -7.40 13.46 -26.56
N PRO A 612 -6.22 13.45 -27.22
CA PRO A 612 -5.83 14.47 -28.18
C PRO A 612 -6.84 14.55 -29.32
N ALA A 613 -7.36 15.73 -29.62
CA ALA A 613 -8.37 15.91 -30.66
C ALA A 613 -7.85 15.59 -32.08
N ASN A 614 -6.53 15.60 -32.27
CA ASN A 614 -5.89 15.42 -33.57
C ASN A 614 -5.49 13.95 -33.83
N ASP A 615 -5.72 13.04 -32.88
CA ASP A 615 -5.39 11.62 -33.01
C ASP A 615 -6.67 10.80 -33.19
N ALA A 616 -6.88 10.27 -34.40
CA ALA A 616 -8.04 9.45 -34.72
C ALA A 616 -8.12 8.16 -33.87
N SER A 617 -6.99 7.63 -33.40
CA SER A 617 -6.96 6.39 -32.60
C SER A 617 -7.54 6.58 -31.19
N SER A 618 -7.61 7.84 -30.74
CA SER A 618 -8.19 8.27 -29.46
C SER A 618 -9.72 8.29 -29.44
N PHE A 619 -10.36 8.03 -30.59
CA PHE A 619 -11.81 7.97 -30.74
C PHE A 619 -12.28 6.56 -31.10
N TYR A 620 -13.56 6.29 -30.85
CA TYR A 620 -14.29 5.13 -31.37
C TYR A 620 -15.64 5.59 -31.91
N LYS A 621 -16.15 4.85 -32.90
CA LYS A 621 -17.40 5.17 -33.58
C LYS A 621 -18.58 4.55 -32.83
N VAL A 622 -19.61 5.36 -32.59
CA VAL A 622 -20.86 4.94 -31.95
C VAL A 622 -22.00 5.09 -32.96
N PRO A 623 -22.76 4.02 -33.27
CA PRO A 623 -23.94 4.11 -34.13
C PRO A 623 -24.98 5.05 -33.52
N PHE A 624 -25.58 5.91 -34.35
CA PHE A 624 -26.70 6.78 -34.02
C PHE A 624 -27.82 6.54 -35.04
N SER A 625 -28.95 6.03 -34.57
CA SER A 625 -30.14 5.72 -35.35
C SER A 625 -31.39 6.30 -34.67
N ASN A 626 -32.56 6.14 -35.29
CA ASN A 626 -33.81 6.62 -34.72
C ASN A 626 -34.27 5.81 -33.49
N VAL A 627 -33.80 4.58 -33.30
CA VAL A 627 -34.11 3.77 -32.11
C VAL A 627 -32.87 3.66 -31.24
N LEU A 628 -32.96 4.20 -30.03
CA LEU A 628 -31.90 4.16 -29.05
C LEU A 628 -32.40 3.76 -27.67
N TYR A 629 -31.47 3.46 -26.78
CA TYR A 629 -31.73 3.02 -25.43
C TYR A 629 -30.91 3.86 -24.46
N ILE A 630 -31.55 4.25 -23.37
CA ILE A 630 -30.94 4.93 -22.22
C ILE A 630 -31.17 4.08 -20.97
N GLU A 631 -30.54 4.42 -19.85
CA GLU A 631 -30.90 3.75 -18.58
C GLU A 631 -32.35 4.06 -18.22
N HIS A 632 -33.08 3.04 -17.77
CA HIS A 632 -34.41 3.23 -17.21
C HIS A 632 -34.42 4.24 -16.06
N SER A 633 -33.34 4.28 -15.26
CA SER A 633 -33.18 5.25 -14.16
C SER A 633 -32.95 6.70 -14.62
N ASP A 634 -32.63 6.92 -15.90
CA ASP A 634 -32.46 8.25 -16.50
C ASP A 634 -33.78 8.84 -17.03
N PHE A 635 -34.91 8.17 -16.85
CA PHE A 635 -36.25 8.71 -17.13
C PHE A 635 -37.15 8.75 -15.88
N ARG A 636 -37.98 9.80 -15.77
CA ARG A 636 -39.05 9.92 -14.77
C ARG A 636 -40.29 10.58 -15.36
N LEU A 637 -41.48 10.13 -14.92
CA LEU A 637 -42.76 10.74 -15.32
C LEU A 637 -42.94 12.16 -14.79
N LYS A 638 -42.40 12.45 -13.61
CA LYS A 638 -42.45 13.78 -12.97
C LYS A 638 -41.06 14.37 -12.87
N ASP A 639 -40.89 15.56 -13.44
CA ASP A 639 -39.65 16.31 -13.34
C ASP A 639 -39.48 16.95 -11.96
N SER A 640 -38.24 17.19 -11.55
CA SER A 640 -37.88 17.93 -10.34
C SER A 640 -36.65 18.81 -10.61
N LYS A 641 -36.49 19.89 -9.83
CA LYS A 641 -35.41 20.88 -10.06
C LYS A 641 -34.00 20.29 -9.93
N ASP A 642 -33.85 19.23 -9.14
CA ASP A 642 -32.61 18.50 -8.86
C ASP A 642 -32.37 17.31 -9.81
N TYR A 643 -33.31 17.02 -10.70
CA TYR A 643 -33.20 15.92 -11.63
C TYR A 643 -32.56 16.40 -12.94
N TYR A 644 -31.54 15.69 -13.41
CA TYR A 644 -30.86 15.99 -14.69
C TYR A 644 -31.14 14.95 -15.78
N GLY A 645 -32.01 13.98 -15.53
CA GLY A 645 -32.47 13.02 -16.53
C GLY A 645 -33.63 13.53 -17.39
N LEU A 646 -34.14 12.66 -18.24
CA LEU A 646 -35.24 12.90 -19.18
C LEU A 646 -36.60 12.80 -18.47
N ALA A 647 -37.53 13.68 -18.86
CA ALA A 647 -38.91 13.72 -18.38
C ALA A 647 -39.80 14.31 -19.48
N PRO A 648 -41.14 14.14 -19.42
CA PRO A 648 -42.05 14.72 -20.42
C PRO A 648 -41.79 16.22 -20.68
N GLY A 649 -41.57 16.59 -21.94
CA GLY A 649 -41.31 17.97 -22.36
C GLY A 649 -39.88 18.49 -22.05
N LYS A 650 -39.05 17.72 -21.34
CA LYS A 650 -37.69 18.10 -20.98
C LYS A 650 -36.67 17.63 -22.02
N SER A 651 -35.56 18.36 -22.13
CA SER A 651 -34.44 18.01 -23.01
C SER A 651 -33.20 17.56 -22.25
N VAL A 652 -32.45 16.62 -22.84
CA VAL A 652 -31.15 16.11 -22.36
C VAL A 652 -30.17 15.97 -23.52
N LEU A 653 -28.88 16.03 -23.24
CA LEU A 653 -27.83 15.79 -24.25
C LEU A 653 -27.47 14.31 -24.24
N LEU A 654 -27.55 13.66 -25.40
CA LEU A 654 -26.91 12.36 -25.59
C LEU A 654 -25.40 12.55 -25.70
N ARG A 655 -24.65 11.88 -24.84
CA ARG A 655 -23.19 12.00 -24.77
C ARG A 655 -22.57 11.73 -26.14
N TYR A 656 -21.69 12.64 -26.58
CA TYR A 656 -21.06 12.65 -27.92
C TYR A 656 -21.99 12.82 -29.14
N ALA A 657 -23.30 12.99 -28.95
CA ALA A 657 -24.27 13.12 -30.04
C ALA A 657 -25.07 14.44 -29.96
N PHE A 658 -26.41 14.35 -29.94
CA PHE A 658 -27.34 15.48 -30.07
C PHE A 658 -28.23 15.63 -28.82
N PRO A 659 -28.72 16.85 -28.54
CA PRO A 659 -29.83 17.04 -27.60
C PRO A 659 -31.10 16.35 -28.10
N ILE A 660 -31.84 15.70 -27.21
CA ILE A 660 -33.16 15.14 -27.46
C ILE A 660 -34.19 15.74 -26.50
N LYS A 661 -35.45 15.84 -26.93
CA LYS A 661 -36.59 16.32 -26.13
C LYS A 661 -37.68 15.26 -26.11
N CYS A 662 -38.13 14.84 -24.92
CA CYS A 662 -39.24 13.90 -24.81
C CYS A 662 -40.55 14.60 -25.20
N THR A 663 -41.26 14.02 -26.17
CA THR A 663 -42.53 14.52 -26.72
C THR A 663 -43.72 13.68 -26.26
N GLU A 664 -43.54 12.37 -26.14
CA GLU A 664 -44.60 11.43 -25.75
C GLU A 664 -44.01 10.24 -24.97
N VAL A 665 -44.83 9.64 -24.10
CA VAL A 665 -44.48 8.49 -23.26
C VAL A 665 -45.52 7.40 -23.48
N ILE A 666 -45.07 6.21 -23.84
CA ILE A 666 -45.92 5.03 -24.01
C ILE A 666 -45.84 4.19 -22.73
N LEU A 667 -46.99 4.03 -22.08
CA LEU A 667 -47.13 3.24 -20.86
C LEU A 667 -47.68 1.84 -21.19
N SER A 668 -47.45 0.91 -20.28
CA SER A 668 -48.08 -0.41 -20.33
C SER A 668 -49.55 -0.36 -19.90
N ASP A 669 -50.25 -1.48 -20.00
CA ASP A 669 -51.66 -1.60 -19.62
C ASP A 669 -51.93 -1.24 -18.15
N ASP A 670 -50.92 -1.35 -17.28
CA ASP A 670 -50.98 -0.93 -15.88
C ASP A 670 -50.97 0.59 -15.67
N ASN A 671 -50.69 1.38 -16.71
CA ASN A 671 -50.46 2.83 -16.66
C ASN A 671 -49.34 3.29 -15.70
N GLU A 672 -48.45 2.38 -15.28
CA GLU A 672 -47.33 2.66 -14.37
C GLU A 672 -45.98 2.37 -15.02
N THR A 673 -45.89 1.31 -15.81
CA THR A 673 -44.64 0.87 -16.45
C THR A 673 -44.40 1.61 -17.75
N VAL A 674 -43.22 2.23 -17.89
CA VAL A 674 -42.82 2.95 -19.12
C VAL A 674 -42.23 1.96 -20.11
N LEU A 675 -42.86 1.82 -21.29
CA LEU A 675 -42.42 0.90 -22.33
C LEU A 675 -41.52 1.57 -23.38
N GLU A 676 -41.90 2.78 -23.80
CA GLU A 676 -41.21 3.50 -24.86
C GLU A 676 -41.33 5.01 -24.64
N ILE A 677 -40.26 5.74 -24.94
CA ILE A 677 -40.26 7.20 -24.99
C ILE A 677 -40.17 7.63 -26.45
N ARG A 678 -41.01 8.58 -26.85
CA ARG A 678 -40.84 9.28 -28.13
C ARG A 678 -40.19 10.63 -27.89
N ALA A 679 -39.22 10.94 -28.73
CA ALA A 679 -38.44 12.16 -28.59
C ALA A 679 -38.09 12.77 -29.94
N GLU A 680 -37.79 14.06 -29.94
CA GLU A 680 -37.23 14.77 -31.10
C GLU A 680 -35.79 15.17 -30.82
N TYR A 681 -34.89 14.98 -31.79
CA TYR A 681 -33.50 15.42 -31.69
C TYR A 681 -33.28 16.80 -32.33
N ASP A 682 -32.31 17.55 -31.79
CA ASP A 682 -31.89 18.87 -32.30
C ASP A 682 -30.56 18.75 -33.08
N PRO A 683 -30.59 18.61 -34.42
CA PRO A 683 -29.38 18.48 -35.24
C PRO A 683 -28.50 19.75 -35.20
N LEU A 684 -29.10 20.92 -34.94
CA LEU A 684 -28.40 22.20 -34.90
C LEU A 684 -27.77 22.48 -33.53
N LYS A 685 -28.02 21.62 -32.52
CA LYS A 685 -27.56 21.76 -31.13
C LYS A 685 -27.83 23.15 -30.54
N LYS A 686 -28.96 23.77 -30.89
CA LYS A 686 -29.39 25.07 -30.37
C LYS A 686 -29.74 24.99 -28.89
N THR A 687 -30.33 23.86 -28.50
CA THR A 687 -30.70 23.58 -27.11
C THR A 687 -29.46 23.09 -26.34
N LYS A 688 -29.14 23.77 -25.23
CA LYS A 688 -28.06 23.36 -24.32
C LYS A 688 -28.65 22.85 -23.00
N PRO A 689 -29.12 21.59 -22.97
CA PRO A 689 -29.69 21.02 -21.75
C PRO A 689 -28.62 20.81 -20.68
N LYS A 690 -29.04 20.77 -19.41
CA LYS A 690 -28.13 20.57 -18.26
C LYS A 690 -27.70 19.10 -18.11
N GLY A 691 -28.58 18.17 -18.48
CA GLY A 691 -28.36 16.73 -18.35
C GLY A 691 -27.57 16.14 -19.50
N VAL A 692 -26.67 15.20 -19.21
CA VAL A 692 -25.94 14.42 -20.21
C VAL A 692 -26.08 12.93 -19.90
N LEU A 693 -26.64 12.17 -20.84
CA LEU A 693 -26.91 10.73 -20.69
C LEU A 693 -25.99 9.91 -21.60
N HIS A 694 -25.55 8.76 -21.11
CA HIS A 694 -25.02 7.72 -22.00
C HIS A 694 -26.18 6.98 -22.66
N TRP A 695 -25.90 6.34 -23.78
CA TRP A 695 -26.91 5.72 -24.63
C TRP A 695 -26.25 4.70 -25.55
N VAL A 696 -27.05 3.80 -26.09
CA VAL A 696 -26.68 2.86 -27.15
C VAL A 696 -27.82 2.82 -28.16
N ALA A 697 -27.55 2.52 -29.42
CA ALA A 697 -28.58 2.49 -30.45
C ALA A 697 -28.51 1.23 -31.30
N GLU A 698 -29.60 0.98 -32.02
CA GLU A 698 -29.63 -0.06 -33.04
C GLU A 698 -28.48 0.15 -34.03
N SER A 699 -27.70 -0.91 -34.26
CA SER A 699 -26.52 -0.84 -35.13
C SER A 699 -26.87 -0.83 -36.62
N ALA A 700 -28.05 -1.35 -36.95
CA ALA A 700 -28.71 -1.30 -38.25
C ALA A 700 -30.24 -1.31 -38.00
N PRO A 701 -31.06 -0.84 -38.95
CA PRO A 701 -32.50 -0.77 -38.76
C PRO A 701 -33.10 -2.13 -38.34
N GLY A 702 -33.74 -2.19 -37.17
CA GLY A 702 -34.36 -3.40 -36.62
C GLY A 702 -33.37 -4.42 -36.04
N VAL A 703 -32.10 -4.04 -35.85
CA VAL A 703 -31.08 -4.87 -35.22
C VAL A 703 -30.75 -4.29 -33.84
N ASP A 704 -31.17 -5.03 -32.80
CA ASP A 704 -30.90 -4.68 -31.41
C ASP A 704 -29.40 -4.44 -31.15
N PRO A 705 -29.05 -3.58 -30.16
CA PRO A 705 -27.68 -3.42 -29.71
C PRO A 705 -27.03 -4.75 -29.26
N LEU A 706 -25.70 -4.74 -29.13
CA LEU A 706 -24.95 -5.89 -28.65
C LEU A 706 -25.39 -6.24 -27.21
N LYS A 707 -25.92 -7.44 -26.99
CA LYS A 707 -26.29 -7.93 -25.67
C LYS A 707 -25.07 -8.45 -24.91
N ILE A 708 -24.93 -8.06 -23.65
CA ILE A 708 -23.86 -8.51 -22.75
C ILE A 708 -24.42 -8.82 -21.35
N GLU A 709 -23.76 -9.73 -20.63
CA GLU A 709 -24.01 -9.94 -19.20
C GLU A 709 -23.09 -9.02 -18.39
N VAL A 710 -23.65 -8.35 -17.37
CA VAL A 710 -22.88 -7.50 -16.45
C VAL A 710 -23.12 -7.95 -15.02
N ARG A 711 -22.03 -8.22 -14.29
CA ARG A 711 -22.04 -8.65 -12.89
C ARG A 711 -21.60 -7.48 -12.01
N LEU A 712 -22.52 -6.97 -11.21
CA LEU A 712 -22.28 -5.87 -10.28
C LEU A 712 -21.92 -6.47 -8.93
N PHE A 713 -20.67 -6.28 -8.51
CA PHE A 713 -20.19 -6.71 -7.20
C PHE A 713 -20.24 -5.57 -6.19
N ASP A 714 -20.59 -5.90 -4.96
CA ASP A 714 -20.51 -5.05 -3.77
C ASP A 714 -19.75 -5.80 -2.66
N LYS A 715 -19.61 -5.18 -1.49
CA LYS A 715 -19.02 -5.75 -0.29
C LYS A 715 -19.66 -7.11 0.03
N LEU A 716 -18.84 -8.12 0.31
CA LEU A 716 -19.31 -9.46 0.66
C LEU A 716 -20.00 -9.49 2.03
N PHE A 717 -19.51 -8.69 2.97
CA PHE A 717 -20.02 -8.56 4.33
C PHE A 717 -20.54 -7.16 4.58
N ILE A 718 -21.64 -7.07 5.34
CA ILE A 718 -22.28 -5.80 5.69
C ILE A 718 -21.43 -5.06 6.71
N SER A 719 -20.96 -5.76 7.75
CA SER A 719 -20.15 -5.17 8.81
C SER A 719 -18.72 -4.86 8.36
N GLU A 720 -18.14 -3.80 8.90
CA GLU A 720 -16.74 -3.43 8.60
C GLU A 720 -15.74 -4.46 9.12
N ASN A 721 -16.01 -5.11 10.25
CA ASN A 721 -15.17 -6.15 10.82
C ASN A 721 -15.96 -7.45 11.08
N PRO A 722 -16.30 -8.23 10.04
CA PRO A 722 -17.03 -9.47 10.20
C PRO A 722 -16.19 -10.55 10.90
N ALA A 723 -14.87 -10.35 11.01
CA ALA A 723 -13.99 -11.34 11.61
C ALA A 723 -14.24 -11.53 13.12
N GLU A 724 -14.71 -10.47 13.80
CA GLU A 724 -14.98 -10.43 15.25
C GLU A 724 -16.42 -10.82 15.62
N LEU A 725 -17.27 -11.11 14.64
CA LEU A 725 -18.64 -11.57 14.88
C LEU A 725 -18.68 -13.06 15.23
N ASP A 726 -19.50 -13.42 16.21
CA ASP A 726 -19.79 -14.82 16.56
C ASP A 726 -20.42 -15.56 15.37
N ASP A 727 -21.50 -15.01 14.81
CA ASP A 727 -22.12 -15.46 13.56
C ASP A 727 -21.74 -14.58 12.38
N TRP A 728 -20.48 -14.65 11.98
CA TRP A 728 -19.97 -13.91 10.83
C TRP A 728 -20.56 -14.35 9.48
N LEU A 729 -21.18 -15.55 9.37
CA LEU A 729 -21.82 -15.98 8.12
C LEU A 729 -23.19 -15.32 7.92
N GLY A 730 -23.91 -15.03 9.01
CA GLY A 730 -25.15 -14.26 8.95
C GLY A 730 -24.97 -12.81 8.48
N ASP A 731 -23.74 -12.28 8.48
CA ASP A 731 -23.41 -10.92 8.04
C ASP A 731 -23.16 -10.79 6.52
N LEU A 732 -23.34 -11.88 5.76
CA LEU A 732 -23.20 -11.86 4.31
C LEU A 732 -24.23 -10.92 3.66
N ASN A 733 -23.75 -10.07 2.75
CA ASN A 733 -24.60 -9.15 1.99
C ASN A 733 -25.33 -9.90 0.85
N PRO A 734 -26.67 -9.96 0.87
CA PRO A 734 -27.46 -10.60 -0.19
C PRO A 734 -27.24 -9.94 -1.56
N GLU A 735 -27.00 -8.63 -1.56
CA GLU A 735 -26.78 -7.81 -2.76
C GLU A 735 -25.29 -7.73 -3.14
N SER A 736 -24.42 -8.59 -2.57
CA SER A 736 -22.99 -8.61 -2.88
C SER A 736 -22.67 -8.94 -4.34
N LYS A 737 -23.62 -9.55 -5.06
CA LYS A 737 -23.53 -9.88 -6.49
C LYS A 737 -24.92 -9.75 -7.13
N VAL A 738 -25.08 -8.78 -8.02
CA VAL A 738 -26.26 -8.62 -8.87
C VAL A 738 -25.88 -8.92 -10.31
N VAL A 739 -26.62 -9.81 -10.97
CA VAL A 739 -26.36 -10.19 -12.38
C VAL A 739 -27.41 -9.53 -13.26
N ILE A 740 -26.94 -8.74 -14.23
CA ILE A 740 -27.75 -8.16 -15.30
C ILE A 740 -27.50 -8.98 -16.56
N SER A 741 -28.49 -9.77 -16.97
CA SER A 741 -28.32 -10.73 -18.07
C SER A 741 -28.40 -10.12 -19.47
N GLU A 742 -29.09 -8.99 -19.62
CA GLU A 742 -29.39 -8.39 -20.93
C GLU A 742 -29.10 -6.87 -20.94
N ALA A 743 -27.85 -6.49 -20.65
CA ALA A 743 -27.40 -5.12 -20.86
C ALA A 743 -27.07 -4.89 -22.35
N TYR A 744 -27.24 -3.65 -22.81
CA TYR A 744 -26.98 -3.26 -24.20
C TYR A 744 -25.68 -2.46 -24.32
N ALA A 745 -24.83 -2.85 -25.25
CA ALA A 745 -23.51 -2.26 -25.48
C ALA A 745 -23.33 -1.78 -26.92
N VAL A 746 -22.35 -0.89 -27.11
CA VAL A 746 -21.89 -0.53 -28.46
C VAL A 746 -21.28 -1.72 -29.20
N PRO A 747 -21.40 -1.81 -30.54
CA PRO A 747 -20.89 -2.96 -31.30
C PRO A 747 -19.39 -3.19 -31.18
N SER A 748 -18.60 -2.12 -30.98
CA SER A 748 -17.14 -2.21 -30.83
C SER A 748 -16.69 -3.02 -29.62
N LEU A 749 -17.59 -3.29 -28.66
CA LEU A 749 -17.28 -4.12 -27.50
C LEU A 749 -17.24 -5.62 -27.84
N ARG A 750 -17.69 -6.02 -29.04
CA ARG A 750 -17.60 -7.41 -29.53
C ARG A 750 -16.17 -7.93 -29.58
N ASP A 751 -15.21 -7.03 -29.80
CA ASP A 751 -13.80 -7.35 -29.95
C ASP A 751 -13.04 -7.36 -28.61
N ALA A 752 -13.73 -7.19 -27.47
CA ALA A 752 -13.11 -7.19 -26.16
C ALA A 752 -12.51 -8.57 -25.82
N MET A 753 -11.25 -8.58 -25.40
CA MET A 753 -10.55 -9.78 -24.95
C MET A 753 -10.70 -9.96 -23.45
N ILE A 754 -10.58 -11.21 -22.98
CA ILE A 754 -10.58 -11.53 -21.55
C ILE A 754 -9.50 -10.69 -20.84
N GLY A 755 -9.89 -9.99 -19.78
CA GLY A 755 -9.01 -9.11 -19.02
C GLY A 755 -8.93 -7.66 -19.55
N ASP A 756 -9.54 -7.34 -20.70
CA ASP A 756 -9.68 -5.96 -21.15
C ASP A 756 -10.56 -5.18 -20.16
N ARG A 757 -10.13 -3.95 -19.86
CA ARG A 757 -10.75 -3.08 -18.87
C ARG A 757 -11.35 -1.87 -19.56
N PHE A 758 -12.54 -1.46 -19.13
CA PHE A 758 -13.26 -0.34 -19.69
C PHE A 758 -13.86 0.50 -18.59
N GLN A 759 -13.93 1.81 -18.82
CA GLN A 759 -14.88 2.64 -18.09
C GLN A 759 -16.22 2.60 -18.85
N PHE A 760 -17.25 2.03 -18.24
CA PHE A 760 -18.61 2.19 -18.75
C PHE A 760 -19.09 3.57 -18.32
N GLU A 761 -19.40 4.41 -19.31
CA GLU A 761 -19.74 5.81 -19.09
C GLU A 761 -20.82 5.96 -18.01
N ARG A 762 -20.57 6.85 -17.04
CA ARG A 762 -21.41 7.12 -15.85
C ARG A 762 -21.64 5.95 -14.87
N LEU A 763 -21.23 4.73 -15.17
CA LEU A 763 -21.53 3.55 -14.36
C LEU A 763 -20.37 3.11 -13.46
N GLY A 764 -19.16 3.00 -14.00
CA GLY A 764 -18.02 2.44 -13.27
C GLY A 764 -16.93 1.90 -14.18
N TYR A 765 -15.99 1.17 -13.58
CA TYR A 765 -14.97 0.43 -14.29
C TYR A 765 -15.30 -1.05 -14.30
N PHE A 766 -15.09 -1.68 -15.44
CA PHE A 766 -15.47 -3.06 -15.72
C PHE A 766 -14.34 -3.80 -16.41
N VAL A 767 -14.31 -5.11 -16.24
CA VAL A 767 -13.36 -6.01 -16.92
C VAL A 767 -14.11 -7.12 -17.63
N ALA A 768 -13.65 -7.52 -18.82
CA ALA A 768 -14.14 -8.71 -19.50
C ALA A 768 -13.72 -9.97 -18.70
N ASP A 769 -14.70 -10.69 -18.18
CA ASP A 769 -14.50 -11.88 -17.34
C ASP A 769 -14.08 -13.08 -18.19
N LYS A 770 -13.39 -14.04 -17.55
CA LYS A 770 -12.97 -15.30 -18.17
C LYS A 770 -14.14 -16.18 -18.65
N ASP A 771 -15.35 -15.96 -18.14
CA ASP A 771 -16.56 -16.65 -18.59
C ASP A 771 -17.09 -16.09 -19.93
N SER A 772 -16.43 -15.07 -20.50
CA SER A 772 -16.77 -14.53 -21.83
C SER A 772 -16.44 -15.53 -22.94
N THR A 773 -17.35 -15.59 -23.92
CA THR A 773 -17.25 -16.39 -25.15
C THR A 773 -17.56 -15.49 -26.35
N PRO A 774 -17.23 -15.89 -27.59
CA PRO A 774 -17.57 -15.11 -28.79
C PRO A 774 -19.08 -14.81 -28.92
N GLU A 775 -19.94 -15.68 -28.39
CA GLU A 775 -21.39 -15.55 -28.44
C GLU A 775 -21.98 -14.81 -27.22
N LYS A 776 -21.27 -14.81 -26.09
CA LYS A 776 -21.72 -14.22 -24.83
C LYS A 776 -20.57 -13.52 -24.12
N LEU A 777 -20.58 -12.19 -24.14
CA LEU A 777 -19.64 -11.39 -23.36
C LEU A 777 -20.14 -11.19 -21.94
N VAL A 778 -19.23 -11.29 -20.98
CA VAL A 778 -19.48 -11.16 -19.55
C VAL A 778 -18.54 -10.11 -18.98
N PHE A 779 -19.08 -9.10 -18.30
CA PHE A 779 -18.30 -8.05 -17.67
C PHE A 779 -18.49 -8.02 -16.16
N ASN A 780 -17.41 -7.96 -15.41
CA ASN A 780 -17.42 -7.77 -13.96
C ASN A 780 -17.21 -6.30 -13.63
N ARG A 781 -18.02 -5.73 -12.72
CA ARG A 781 -17.73 -4.40 -12.16
C ARG A 781 -16.52 -4.49 -11.24
N THR A 782 -15.44 -3.80 -11.60
CA THR A 782 -14.24 -3.66 -10.79
C THR A 782 -14.48 -2.71 -9.64
N VAL A 783 -14.92 -1.48 -9.94
CA VAL A 783 -15.17 -0.43 -8.94
C VAL A 783 -16.11 0.64 -9.51
N THR A 784 -16.87 1.31 -8.64
CA THR A 784 -17.71 2.46 -9.01
C THR A 784 -16.88 3.71 -9.30
N LEU A 785 -17.44 4.67 -10.06
CA LEU A 785 -16.74 5.92 -10.41
C LEU A 785 -16.43 6.82 -9.22
N ARG A 786 -17.26 6.76 -8.18
CA ARG A 786 -17.14 7.54 -6.95
C ARG A 786 -17.46 6.64 -5.78
N ASP A 787 -16.94 7.00 -4.62
CA ASP A 787 -17.35 6.36 -3.38
C ASP A 787 -18.85 6.63 -3.14
N THR A 788 -19.58 5.59 -2.77
CA THR A 788 -21.02 5.66 -2.46
C THR A 788 -21.28 6.02 -1.00
N TYR A 789 -20.21 6.13 -0.19
CA TYR A 789 -20.32 6.49 1.23
C TYR A 789 -20.80 7.94 1.40
N GLY A 790 -22.06 8.06 1.87
CA GLY A 790 -22.78 9.32 2.03
C GLY A 790 -24.26 9.28 1.61
N LYS A 791 -24.71 8.21 0.93
CA LYS A 791 -26.13 8.07 0.52
C LYS A 791 -26.94 6.98 1.23
N ALA A 792 -26.30 6.08 1.99
CA ALA A 792 -26.98 5.06 2.80
C ALA A 792 -27.37 5.61 4.20
N GLY A 793 -28.01 6.78 4.21
CA GLY A 793 -28.39 7.52 5.39
C GLY A 793 -29.44 8.56 5.05
N LYS A 794 -30.52 8.12 4.40
CA LYS A 794 -31.80 8.81 4.35
C LYS A 794 -32.93 7.80 4.38
#